data_AF-A0A9P7HBD4-F1
#
_entry.id   AF-A0A9P7HBD4-F1
#
_cell.length_a   1.000
_cell.length_b   1.000
_cell.length_c   1.000
_cell.angle_alpha   90.00
_cell.angle_beta   90.00
_cell.angle_gamma   90.00
#
_symmetry.space_group_name_H-M   'P 1'
#
loop_
_entity.id
_entity.type
_entity.pdbx_description
1 polymer ?
#
loop_
_entity_poly.entity_id
_entity_poly.type
_entity_poly.pdbx_seq_one_letter_code
_entity_poly.pdbx_strand_id
1 'polypeptide(L)'
;MLFQAVTVLAVAGFALGHVKDDKTGWETKYTATGTAEVAAAAATAKTSSPTSKVKGKAFDRIAIIYFENENYEKAFGDPNFSWFRSKGVTLSNYFGVTHPSEPNYMAAIAGDYFGMQNDAFNRNPRNVSTVIDLLEHRGISWGLYQEDQPYSGFEGFAWVNHKNGANDYVRKHNPAVLHDSVATSEQRLSQIKNLSLVDTESSMFHRDLKENKLPQWMFITPNMTSDGHDTSVTVAGEWARKFVEPLLNDKHFMENTLVLITWDENETYARQNHILGILLGDAVPKHLVGTTDDSFYNHYSELATVQANWGLDTLGRWDVGANVFKFVAKKTGDKLRKWKSHKLDHYFWNVSYAGPFNTGGGNQQYAAPNLDLEHSFSGRKIFGPIRKEWRESEAPSYYKDTIEVDDGLNPPKGYEPVKNHKSLIMSASKRFLSDFTLGFSDGLTVPFALTAGLSSLGKTDTVITGGLAELCAGSISMGIGGYLAARDQCTPCQNELDVEQRHDEHERISESDSMVEQSEKTQILVEELVRQHLEPLRLPSSTVTTLLNGLSSEPADLQRMVSRLQTYKDPSTTQTTPQSPLISGLSISLGYAIGGIIPLLPYFFTSTVGLGLRWSFCLCLIVLFGFGAGKSWILAKDAKFRTCFVEGLQMLILGAVAAGAAVACVAWVGNR
;
A
#
# COMPACT_ATOMS: atom_id res chain seq x y z
N MET A 1 -0.49 -69.94 -17.00
CA MET A 1 0.32 -69.01 -17.82
C MET A 1 -0.35 -67.65 -17.66
N LEU A 2 0.27 -66.60 -17.09
CA LEU A 2 1.52 -65.90 -17.48
C LEU A 2 1.35 -65.24 -18.87
N PHE A 3 1.59 -63.94 -19.09
CA PHE A 3 2.34 -62.91 -18.31
C PHE A 3 1.75 -61.47 -18.52
N GLN A 4 2.17 -60.51 -17.67
CA GLN A 4 2.28 -59.02 -17.84
C GLN A 4 1.28 -58.27 -18.76
N ALA A 5 0.46 -57.33 -18.24
CA ALA A 5 0.76 -55.88 -18.02
C ALA A 5 0.71 -55.02 -19.33
N VAL A 6 0.53 -53.70 -19.37
CA VAL A 6 0.65 -52.54 -18.44
C VAL A 6 -0.55 -51.60 -18.73
N THR A 7 -1.31 -50.99 -17.79
CA THR A 7 -1.13 -49.63 -17.18
C THR A 7 -0.74 -48.53 -18.19
N VAL A 8 -1.24 -47.29 -18.22
CA VAL A 8 -1.98 -46.35 -17.30
C VAL A 8 -3.19 -45.75 -18.10
N LEU A 9 -4.08 -44.83 -17.73
CA LEU A 9 -4.30 -43.83 -16.65
C LEU A 9 -5.82 -43.51 -16.53
N ALA A 10 -6.25 -42.75 -15.50
CA ALA A 10 -7.66 -42.35 -15.29
C ALA A 10 -7.83 -40.88 -14.84
N VAL A 11 -8.96 -40.25 -15.21
CA VAL A 11 -9.45 -38.93 -14.73
C VAL A 11 -10.99 -39.01 -14.61
N ALA A 12 -11.58 -38.22 -13.70
CA ALA A 12 -12.93 -38.32 -13.13
C ALA A 12 -13.09 -39.51 -12.16
N GLY A 13 -13.59 -39.37 -10.93
CA GLY A 13 -14.01 -38.17 -10.19
C GLY A 13 -15.52 -37.96 -10.17
N PHE A 14 -16.15 -38.27 -9.02
CA PHE A 14 -17.24 -37.50 -8.42
C PHE A 14 -17.34 -37.85 -6.93
N ALA A 15 -18.03 -37.00 -6.16
CA ALA A 15 -18.08 -37.08 -4.70
C ALA A 15 -18.86 -38.30 -4.16
N LEU A 16 -18.41 -38.83 -3.01
CA LEU A 16 -19.22 -39.04 -1.80
C LEU A 16 -18.34 -39.57 -0.66
N GLY A 17 -18.23 -38.80 0.43
CA GLY A 17 -17.42 -39.21 1.59
C GLY A 17 -17.24 -38.09 2.61
N HIS A 18 -18.15 -38.02 3.60
CA HIS A 18 -17.87 -37.32 4.84
C HIS A 18 -16.80 -38.10 5.62
N VAL A 19 -15.53 -37.80 5.35
CA VAL A 19 -14.46 -38.12 6.31
C VAL A 19 -14.62 -37.11 7.45
N LYS A 20 -15.17 -37.56 8.58
CA LYS A 20 -14.94 -36.91 9.87
C LYS A 20 -13.46 -37.11 10.22
N ASP A 21 -12.61 -36.21 9.76
CA ASP A 21 -11.24 -36.14 10.26
C ASP A 21 -11.28 -35.37 11.59
N ASP A 22 -11.61 -36.08 12.67
CA ASP A 22 -11.73 -35.58 14.07
C ASP A 22 -10.34 -35.19 14.66
N LYS A 23 -9.46 -34.64 13.80
CA LYS A 23 -8.03 -34.40 14.01
C LYS A 23 -7.47 -33.17 13.26
N THR A 24 -8.32 -32.21 12.87
CA THR A 24 -7.79 -30.85 12.67
C THR A 24 -7.19 -30.37 13.99
N GLY A 25 -5.88 -30.13 13.99
CA GLY A 25 -5.19 -29.52 15.13
C GLY A 25 -5.74 -28.12 15.40
N TRP A 26 -5.49 -27.60 16.60
CA TRP A 26 -5.79 -26.19 16.88
C TRP A 26 -4.93 -25.27 15.97
N GLU A 27 -3.81 -25.80 15.48
CA GLU A 27 -2.85 -25.21 14.52
C GLU A 27 -3.45 -24.74 13.18
N THR A 28 -4.64 -25.21 12.80
CA THR A 28 -5.37 -24.76 11.59
C THR A 28 -6.81 -24.37 11.88
N LYS A 29 -7.15 -24.18 13.17
CA LYS A 29 -8.52 -23.92 13.61
C LYS A 29 -8.89 -22.44 13.48
N TYR A 30 -7.90 -21.56 13.57
CA TYR A 30 -8.11 -20.11 13.58
C TYR A 30 -7.73 -19.40 12.28
N THR A 31 -7.31 -20.17 11.28
CA THR A 31 -7.02 -19.72 9.90
C THR A 31 -8.25 -19.69 8.98
N ALA A 32 -9.46 -19.80 9.54
CA ALA A 32 -10.72 -19.82 8.79
C ALA A 32 -10.99 -18.48 8.08
N THR A 33 -11.59 -18.52 6.88
CA THR A 33 -11.90 -17.30 6.09
C THR A 33 -13.34 -17.22 5.59
N GLY A 34 -14.08 -18.32 5.49
CA GLY A 34 -15.52 -18.26 5.18
C GLY A 34 -16.34 -17.86 6.41
N THR A 35 -17.35 -16.99 6.26
CA THR A 35 -18.16 -16.47 7.39
C THR A 35 -18.70 -17.55 8.33
N ALA A 36 -19.19 -18.67 7.79
CA ALA A 36 -19.69 -19.79 8.59
C ALA A 36 -18.57 -20.54 9.34
N GLU A 37 -17.37 -20.62 8.76
CA GLU A 37 -16.20 -21.25 9.37
C GLU A 37 -15.62 -20.36 10.48
N VAL A 38 -15.56 -19.05 10.25
CA VAL A 38 -15.16 -18.05 11.25
C VAL A 38 -16.13 -18.05 12.44
N ALA A 39 -17.44 -18.17 12.20
CA ALA A 39 -18.43 -18.32 13.27
C ALA A 39 -18.25 -19.64 14.07
N ALA A 40 -17.95 -20.76 13.40
CA ALA A 40 -17.68 -22.03 14.06
C ALA A 40 -16.36 -22.03 14.87
N ALA A 41 -15.33 -21.35 14.36
CA ALA A 41 -14.08 -21.13 15.05
C ALA A 41 -14.29 -20.22 16.28
N ALA A 42 -15.02 -19.11 16.13
CA ALA A 42 -15.38 -18.18 17.21
C ALA A 42 -16.08 -18.88 18.38
N ALA A 43 -17.09 -19.73 18.08
CA ALA A 43 -17.85 -20.49 19.06
C ALA A 43 -16.99 -21.46 19.90
N THR A 44 -15.74 -21.71 19.50
CA THR A 44 -14.79 -22.58 20.21
C THR A 44 -13.41 -21.94 20.39
N ALA A 45 -13.29 -20.61 20.23
CA ALA A 45 -12.03 -19.88 20.41
C ALA A 45 -11.69 -19.71 21.89
N LYS A 46 -10.46 -20.08 22.29
CA LYS A 46 -10.02 -19.84 23.66
C LYS A 46 -9.64 -18.38 23.82
N THR A 47 -10.05 -17.78 24.94
CA THR A 47 -9.68 -16.43 25.32
C THR A 47 -9.09 -16.47 26.73
N SER A 48 -7.97 -15.79 26.96
CA SER A 48 -7.40 -15.63 28.29
C SER A 48 -6.92 -14.20 28.55
N SER A 49 -6.94 -13.82 29.83
CA SER A 49 -6.49 -12.52 30.29
C SER A 49 -5.57 -12.71 31.50
N PRO A 50 -4.32 -13.15 31.29
CA PRO A 50 -3.35 -13.30 32.37
C PRO A 50 -3.03 -11.94 32.99
N THR A 51 -2.95 -11.91 34.32
CA THR A 51 -2.59 -10.72 35.09
C THR A 51 -1.25 -10.91 35.77
N SER A 52 -0.59 -9.80 36.04
CA SER A 52 0.72 -9.73 36.69
C SER A 52 0.84 -8.38 37.39
N LYS A 53 1.76 -8.28 38.37
CA LYS A 53 2.02 -7.04 39.14
C LYS A 53 3.52 -6.80 39.35
N VAL A 54 4.30 -7.09 38.31
CA VAL A 54 5.75 -6.86 38.24
C VAL A 54 6.01 -5.36 38.18
N LYS A 55 6.51 -4.78 39.28
CA LYS A 55 6.75 -3.34 39.36
C LYS A 55 7.86 -2.88 38.41
N GLY A 56 7.60 -1.84 37.63
CA GLY A 56 8.56 -1.21 36.74
C GLY A 56 9.29 -0.04 37.39
N LYS A 57 10.35 0.45 36.74
CA LYS A 57 11.14 1.60 37.24
C LYS A 57 10.48 2.96 36.98
N ALA A 58 9.64 3.05 35.94
CA ALA A 58 8.98 4.29 35.51
C ALA A 58 7.45 4.15 35.44
N PHE A 59 6.95 3.03 34.93
CA PHE A 59 5.53 2.70 34.81
C PHE A 59 5.28 1.22 35.18
N ASP A 60 4.08 0.91 35.66
CA ASP A 60 3.66 -0.47 35.99
C ASP A 60 2.75 -1.08 34.92
N ARG A 61 2.24 -0.27 33.99
CA ARG A 61 1.51 -0.72 32.80
C ARG A 61 1.91 0.15 31.60
N ILE A 62 1.94 -0.43 30.41
CA ILE A 62 2.01 0.32 29.14
C ILE A 62 0.91 -0.14 28.19
N ALA A 63 0.22 0.84 27.60
CA ALA A 63 -0.63 0.64 26.43
C ALA A 63 0.00 1.34 25.22
N ILE A 64 0.10 0.63 24.12
CA ILE A 64 0.69 1.10 22.86
C ILE A 64 -0.44 1.11 21.84
N ILE A 65 -0.66 2.25 21.18
CA ILE A 65 -1.76 2.45 20.23
C ILE A 65 -1.16 2.96 18.93
N TYR A 66 -1.28 2.17 17.87
CA TYR A 66 -0.85 2.54 16.52
C TYR A 66 -2.07 2.97 15.69
N PHE A 67 -1.90 4.03 14.93
CA PHE A 67 -2.80 4.52 13.90
C PHE A 67 -2.12 4.35 12.53
N GLU A 68 -2.90 4.41 11.44
CA GLU A 68 -2.41 4.06 10.11
C GLU A 68 -2.02 5.29 9.28
N ASN A 69 -1.03 5.10 8.42
CA ASN A 69 -0.15 6.08 7.76
C ASN A 69 -0.58 7.56 7.78
N GLU A 70 0.22 8.41 8.45
CA GLU A 70 -0.02 9.85 8.47
C GLU A 70 1.25 10.70 8.57
N ASN A 71 1.30 11.78 7.77
CA ASN A 71 2.33 12.79 7.84
C ASN A 71 2.34 13.49 9.22
N TYR A 72 3.52 13.63 9.85
CA TYR A 72 3.69 14.31 11.15
C TYR A 72 2.89 15.61 11.29
N GLU A 73 2.90 16.50 10.29
CA GLU A 73 2.22 17.80 10.38
C GLU A 73 0.69 17.69 10.34
N LYS A 74 0.15 16.66 9.69
CA LYS A 74 -1.30 16.40 9.56
C LYS A 74 -1.83 15.76 10.86
N ALA A 75 -1.09 14.78 11.40
CA ALA A 75 -1.28 14.26 12.76
C ALA A 75 -1.10 15.32 13.87
N PHE A 76 -0.09 16.19 13.77
CA PHE A 76 0.16 17.26 14.74
C PHE A 76 -0.88 18.38 14.65
N GLY A 77 -1.35 18.71 13.45
CA GLY A 77 -2.33 19.76 13.20
C GLY A 77 -3.77 19.41 13.62
N ASP A 78 -4.13 18.12 13.66
CA ASP A 78 -5.47 17.68 14.01
C ASP A 78 -5.91 18.12 15.43
N PRO A 79 -7.14 18.64 15.62
CA PRO A 79 -7.61 19.12 16.93
C PRO A 79 -7.66 18.05 18.04
N ASN A 80 -7.92 16.79 17.71
CA ASN A 80 -8.04 15.70 18.68
C ASN A 80 -6.67 15.24 19.16
N PHE A 81 -5.70 15.09 18.25
CA PHE A 81 -4.32 14.81 18.64
C PHE A 81 -3.66 16.03 19.30
N SER A 82 -4.06 17.26 18.94
CA SER A 82 -3.69 18.48 19.68
C SER A 82 -4.21 18.46 21.13
N TRP A 83 -5.44 17.98 21.37
CA TRP A 83 -5.96 17.74 22.72
C TRP A 83 -5.06 16.74 23.47
N PHE A 84 -4.69 15.61 22.86
CA PHE A 84 -3.78 14.63 23.49
C PHE A 84 -2.40 15.22 23.79
N ARG A 85 -1.79 15.97 22.85
CA ARG A 85 -0.51 16.67 23.08
C ARG A 85 -0.58 17.62 24.29
N SER A 86 -1.74 18.23 24.56
CA SER A 86 -1.96 19.07 25.76
C SER A 86 -1.99 18.30 27.09
N LYS A 87 -2.20 16.97 27.05
CA LYS A 87 -2.26 16.06 28.22
C LYS A 87 -0.99 15.25 28.43
N GLY A 88 -0.06 15.25 27.48
CA GLY A 88 1.09 14.34 27.44
C GLY A 88 2.42 15.01 27.14
N VAL A 89 3.42 14.21 26.76
CA VAL A 89 4.67 14.66 26.14
C VAL A 89 4.57 14.40 24.64
N THR A 90 4.79 15.43 23.82
CA THR A 90 4.89 15.27 22.35
C THR A 90 6.29 14.75 22.00
N LEU A 91 6.39 13.65 21.26
CA LEU A 91 7.63 13.17 20.67
C LEU A 91 7.74 13.76 19.27
N SER A 92 8.63 14.74 19.09
CA SER A 92 8.75 15.54 17.86
C SER A 92 9.74 15.00 16.82
N ASN A 93 10.47 13.95 17.18
CA ASN A 93 11.60 13.42 16.42
C ASN A 93 11.53 11.87 16.39
N TYR A 94 10.35 11.36 16.03
CA TYR A 94 9.98 9.94 16.01
C TYR A 94 9.77 9.48 14.57
N PHE A 95 10.28 8.31 14.20
CA PHE A 95 10.21 7.79 12.83
C PHE A 95 9.64 6.36 12.73
N GLY A 96 8.89 6.09 11.66
CA GLY A 96 8.67 4.74 11.17
C GLY A 96 9.98 4.14 10.63
N VAL A 97 10.02 2.83 10.37
CA VAL A 97 11.28 2.14 10.00
C VAL A 97 11.34 1.66 8.55
N THR A 98 10.19 1.51 7.89
CA THR A 98 10.07 1.32 6.43
C THR A 98 8.62 1.59 5.97
N HIS A 99 8.28 1.22 4.73
CA HIS A 99 6.91 1.01 4.22
C HIS A 99 6.79 -0.41 3.63
N PRO A 100 5.58 -1.00 3.49
CA PRO A 100 4.26 -0.52 3.94
C PRO A 100 4.02 -0.84 5.43
N SER A 101 2.77 -1.09 5.85
CA SER A 101 2.38 -1.17 7.26
C SER A 101 2.90 -2.40 8.00
N GLU A 102 2.72 -3.62 7.47
CA GLU A 102 3.11 -4.88 8.14
C GLU A 102 4.54 -4.88 8.73
N PRO A 103 5.59 -4.40 8.02
CA PRO A 103 6.94 -4.36 8.59
C PRO A 103 7.10 -3.41 9.78
N ASN A 104 6.30 -2.35 9.93
CA ASN A 104 6.37 -1.47 11.11
C ASN A 104 5.81 -2.18 12.36
N TYR A 105 4.71 -2.92 12.23
CA TYR A 105 4.20 -3.79 13.31
C TYR A 105 5.19 -4.92 13.65
N MET A 106 5.79 -5.57 12.65
CA MET A 106 6.88 -6.55 12.84
C MET A 106 8.04 -5.94 13.65
N ALA A 107 8.49 -4.74 13.26
CA ALA A 107 9.61 -4.05 13.88
C ALA A 107 9.37 -3.69 15.36
N ALA A 108 8.15 -3.27 15.72
CA ALA A 108 7.77 -2.86 17.07
C ALA A 108 8.03 -3.97 18.11
N ILE A 109 7.66 -5.22 17.80
CA ILE A 109 7.84 -6.35 18.75
C ILE A 109 9.10 -7.18 18.52
N ALA A 110 9.65 -7.20 17.29
CA ALA A 110 10.78 -8.05 16.93
C ALA A 110 12.14 -7.32 16.89
N GLY A 111 12.18 -5.98 16.86
CA GLY A 111 13.45 -5.24 16.78
C GLY A 111 14.12 -5.26 15.39
N ASP A 112 13.42 -5.76 14.37
CA ASP A 112 13.74 -5.70 12.93
C ASP A 112 12.47 -6.06 12.13
N TYR A 113 12.40 -5.62 10.87
CA TYR A 113 11.39 -6.06 9.89
C TYR A 113 11.91 -7.08 8.87
N PHE A 114 13.19 -7.46 8.95
CA PHE A 114 13.82 -8.53 8.16
C PHE A 114 13.66 -8.34 6.64
N GLY A 115 13.76 -7.09 6.18
CA GLY A 115 13.68 -6.71 4.76
C GLY A 115 12.28 -6.75 4.14
N MET A 116 11.23 -7.00 4.93
CA MET A 116 9.83 -6.97 4.51
C MET A 116 9.41 -5.59 3.95
N GLN A 117 8.69 -5.63 2.83
CA GLN A 117 8.41 -4.56 1.87
C GLN A 117 7.00 -4.73 1.25
N ASN A 118 6.13 -5.47 1.93
CA ASN A 118 4.83 -5.91 1.43
C ASN A 118 3.89 -6.23 2.62
N ASP A 119 2.59 -6.12 2.39
CA ASP A 119 1.49 -6.47 3.32
C ASP A 119 0.88 -7.85 2.95
N ALA A 120 1.71 -8.88 2.74
CA ALA A 120 1.22 -10.22 2.37
C ALA A 120 0.86 -11.07 3.59
N PHE A 121 0.56 -12.36 3.39
CA PHE A 121 0.39 -13.29 4.50
C PHE A 121 1.76 -13.74 5.04
N ASN A 122 2.49 -12.84 5.70
CA ASN A 122 3.84 -13.13 6.18
C ASN A 122 3.84 -13.89 7.52
N ARG A 123 4.78 -14.85 7.66
CA ARG A 123 5.00 -15.64 8.88
C ARG A 123 6.48 -15.64 9.25
N ASN A 124 6.78 -15.24 10.48
CA ASN A 124 8.15 -15.17 11.01
C ASN A 124 8.45 -16.43 11.85
N PRO A 125 9.52 -17.21 11.56
CA PRO A 125 9.76 -18.50 12.20
C PRO A 125 9.83 -18.47 13.73
N ARG A 126 9.44 -19.60 14.35
CA ARG A 126 9.29 -19.76 15.82
C ARG A 126 10.56 -19.40 16.62
N ASN A 127 11.76 -19.50 16.05
CA ASN A 127 13.02 -19.16 16.72
C ASN A 127 13.45 -17.68 16.57
N VAL A 128 12.66 -16.86 15.86
CA VAL A 128 12.82 -15.40 15.80
C VAL A 128 12.06 -14.78 16.98
N SER A 129 12.72 -14.73 18.13
CA SER A 129 12.14 -14.23 19.39
C SER A 129 11.68 -12.77 19.34
N THR A 130 10.70 -12.42 20.16
CA THR A 130 10.10 -11.07 20.28
C THR A 130 10.04 -10.58 21.73
N VAL A 131 9.55 -9.36 21.93
CA VAL A 131 9.26 -8.80 23.27
C VAL A 131 8.38 -9.71 24.12
N ILE A 132 7.50 -10.51 23.52
CA ILE A 132 6.62 -11.46 24.22
C ILE A 132 7.44 -12.51 24.98
N ASP A 133 8.51 -13.04 24.36
CA ASP A 133 9.39 -14.01 25.02
C ASP A 133 10.17 -13.38 26.21
N LEU A 134 10.50 -12.09 26.11
CA LEU A 134 11.16 -11.33 27.18
C LEU A 134 10.22 -11.02 28.36
N LEU A 135 8.96 -10.69 28.05
CA LEU A 135 7.90 -10.41 29.02
C LEU A 135 7.52 -11.68 29.78
N GLU A 136 7.25 -12.79 29.07
CA GLU A 136 6.93 -14.09 29.68
C GLU A 136 8.08 -14.62 30.55
N HIS A 137 9.34 -14.46 30.12
CA HIS A 137 10.51 -14.83 30.93
C HIS A 137 10.62 -14.06 32.26
N ARG A 138 10.03 -12.87 32.37
CA ARG A 138 9.96 -12.09 33.61
C ARG A 138 8.59 -12.15 34.30
N GLY A 139 7.68 -13.01 33.84
CA GLY A 139 6.34 -13.17 34.40
C GLY A 139 5.44 -11.94 34.21
N ILE A 140 5.74 -11.10 33.23
CA ILE A 140 4.96 -9.91 32.89
C ILE A 140 3.90 -10.34 31.89
N SER A 141 2.64 -10.13 32.23
CA SER A 141 1.52 -10.48 31.37
C SER A 141 1.33 -9.47 30.26
N TRP A 142 1.03 -9.99 29.08
CA TRP A 142 0.87 -9.27 27.84
C TRP A 142 -0.51 -9.54 27.24
N GLY A 143 -0.90 -8.76 26.23
CA GLY A 143 -2.07 -9.04 25.42
C GLY A 143 -2.21 -8.06 24.27
N LEU A 144 -2.88 -8.46 23.20
CA LEU A 144 -3.26 -7.56 22.12
C LEU A 144 -4.76 -7.28 22.18
N TYR A 145 -5.17 -6.08 21.79
CA TYR A 145 -6.56 -5.72 21.58
C TYR A 145 -6.71 -5.15 20.17
N GLN A 146 -7.51 -5.79 19.33
CA GLN A 146 -7.61 -5.50 17.90
C GLN A 146 -9.08 -5.21 17.60
N GLU A 147 -9.38 -4.02 17.09
CA GLU A 147 -10.79 -3.64 16.90
C GLU A 147 -11.49 -4.50 15.84
N ASP A 148 -12.70 -4.94 16.20
CA ASP A 148 -13.62 -5.78 15.42
C ASP A 148 -13.01 -7.08 14.86
N GLN A 149 -11.89 -7.55 15.43
CA GLN A 149 -11.36 -8.90 15.24
C GLN A 149 -12.43 -9.94 15.66
N PRO A 150 -12.80 -10.92 14.81
CA PRO A 150 -14.03 -11.71 14.99
C PRO A 150 -14.05 -12.62 16.23
N TYR A 151 -12.88 -13.04 16.72
CA TYR A 151 -12.70 -13.77 17.96
C TYR A 151 -11.23 -13.74 18.39
N SER A 152 -10.93 -14.13 19.63
CA SER A 152 -9.56 -14.10 20.16
C SER A 152 -8.65 -15.11 19.45
N GLY A 153 -7.52 -14.63 18.92
CA GLY A 153 -6.54 -15.45 18.20
C GLY A 153 -6.88 -15.72 16.72
N PHE A 154 -7.69 -14.88 16.07
CA PHE A 154 -7.98 -15.01 14.64
C PHE A 154 -6.72 -14.85 13.77
N GLU A 155 -6.42 -15.86 12.95
CA GLU A 155 -5.23 -15.92 12.08
C GLU A 155 -5.54 -15.63 10.60
N GLY A 156 -6.81 -15.44 10.23
CA GLY A 156 -7.22 -15.10 8.87
C GLY A 156 -6.68 -13.76 8.39
N PHE A 157 -6.53 -13.58 7.06
CA PHE A 157 -5.87 -12.42 6.46
C PHE A 157 -6.57 -11.08 6.78
N ALA A 158 -7.91 -11.08 6.74
CA ALA A 158 -8.74 -9.92 7.09
C ALA A 158 -10.14 -10.38 7.53
N TRP A 159 -10.89 -9.47 8.13
CA TRP A 159 -12.30 -9.60 8.44
C TRP A 159 -13.03 -8.31 8.04
N VAL A 160 -14.21 -8.45 7.43
CA VAL A 160 -14.95 -7.32 6.83
C VAL A 160 -16.32 -7.16 7.47
N ASN A 161 -16.76 -5.91 7.53
CA ASN A 161 -18.00 -5.53 8.17
C ASN A 161 -19.21 -6.05 7.41
N HIS A 162 -19.93 -7.01 7.97
CA HIS A 162 -21.07 -7.65 7.30
C HIS A 162 -22.30 -6.74 7.08
N LYS A 163 -22.25 -5.46 7.49
CA LYS A 163 -23.36 -4.50 7.28
C LYS A 163 -23.11 -3.51 6.14
N ASN A 164 -21.87 -3.07 5.92
CA ASN A 164 -21.52 -2.07 4.92
C ASN A 164 -20.34 -2.46 4.01
N GLY A 165 -19.71 -3.63 4.22
CA GLY A 165 -18.60 -4.13 3.42
C GLY A 165 -17.24 -3.47 3.68
N ALA A 166 -17.13 -2.58 4.67
CA ALA A 166 -15.87 -1.95 5.04
C ALA A 166 -14.84 -2.98 5.55
N ASN A 167 -13.55 -2.66 5.41
CA ASN A 167 -12.52 -3.39 6.12
C ASN A 167 -12.66 -3.08 7.62
N ASP A 168 -12.85 -4.12 8.43
CA ASP A 168 -12.74 -4.01 9.88
C ASP A 168 -11.29 -4.38 10.26
N TYR A 169 -11.04 -5.62 10.65
CA TYR A 169 -9.72 -6.12 11.07
C TYR A 169 -8.87 -6.56 9.86
N VAL A 170 -7.58 -6.22 9.87
CA VAL A 170 -6.57 -6.79 8.96
C VAL A 170 -5.40 -7.41 9.74
N ARG A 171 -4.91 -8.55 9.26
CA ARG A 171 -3.80 -9.26 9.91
C ARG A 171 -2.49 -8.46 9.92
N LYS A 172 -2.28 -7.59 8.91
CA LYS A 172 -1.05 -6.80 8.77
C LYS A 172 -0.76 -5.87 9.96
N HIS A 173 -1.82 -5.43 10.67
CA HIS A 173 -1.70 -4.54 11.82
C HIS A 173 -1.68 -5.26 13.18
N ASN A 174 -1.59 -6.60 13.16
CA ASN A 174 -1.52 -7.44 14.35
C ASN A 174 -0.09 -7.99 14.53
N PRO A 175 0.80 -7.31 15.29
CA PRO A 175 2.22 -7.67 15.32
C PRO A 175 2.47 -9.08 15.85
N ALA A 176 1.66 -9.55 16.80
CA ALA A 176 1.91 -10.83 17.46
C ALA A 176 1.58 -12.02 16.55
N VAL A 177 0.49 -11.97 15.77
CA VAL A 177 0.08 -13.09 14.90
C VAL A 177 0.99 -13.25 13.66
N LEU A 178 1.91 -12.31 13.42
CA LEU A 178 2.95 -12.43 12.39
C LEU A 178 4.01 -13.49 12.75
N HIS A 179 4.16 -13.85 14.03
CA HIS A 179 5.19 -14.79 14.48
C HIS A 179 4.62 -16.19 14.74
N ASP A 180 5.28 -17.22 14.22
CA ASP A 180 4.97 -18.61 14.53
C ASP A 180 5.14 -18.93 16.02
N SER A 181 5.98 -18.19 16.76
CA SER A 181 6.09 -18.32 18.22
C SER A 181 4.82 -17.92 18.97
N VAL A 182 3.86 -17.26 18.31
CA VAL A 182 2.53 -16.90 18.83
C VAL A 182 1.43 -17.64 18.06
N ALA A 183 1.42 -17.53 16.73
CA ALA A 183 0.44 -18.17 15.85
C ALA A 183 0.43 -19.70 16.02
N THR A 184 1.57 -20.33 16.30
CA THR A 184 1.64 -21.75 16.67
C THR A 184 1.69 -21.97 18.20
N SER A 185 0.85 -21.24 18.94
CA SER A 185 0.51 -21.53 20.34
C SER A 185 -0.90 -21.04 20.71
N GLU A 186 -1.84 -21.98 20.91
CA GLU A 186 -3.23 -21.68 21.35
C GLU A 186 -3.30 -20.76 22.58
N GLN A 187 -2.38 -20.93 23.54
CA GLN A 187 -2.31 -20.08 24.74
C GLN A 187 -1.86 -18.65 24.43
N ARG A 188 -0.94 -18.45 23.48
CA ARG A 188 -0.52 -17.10 23.05
C ARG A 188 -1.57 -16.44 22.15
N LEU A 189 -2.14 -17.19 21.21
CA LEU A 189 -3.30 -16.75 20.40
C LEU A 189 -4.46 -16.27 21.29
N SER A 190 -4.78 -16.98 22.38
CA SER A 190 -5.88 -16.61 23.29
C SER A 190 -5.72 -15.25 23.98
N GLN A 191 -4.53 -14.63 23.93
CA GLN A 191 -4.22 -13.31 24.49
C GLN A 191 -4.30 -12.18 23.45
N ILE A 192 -4.49 -12.50 22.17
CA ILE A 192 -4.84 -11.57 21.09
C ILE A 192 -6.36 -11.47 21.02
N LYS A 193 -6.94 -10.36 21.47
CA LYS A 193 -8.37 -10.23 21.78
C LYS A 193 -9.05 -9.13 20.96
N ASN A 194 -10.39 -9.14 20.91
CA ASN A 194 -11.13 -8.08 20.24
C ASN A 194 -11.25 -6.80 21.09
N LEU A 195 -11.27 -5.66 20.40
CA LEU A 195 -11.80 -4.39 20.86
C LEU A 195 -13.07 -4.07 20.05
N SER A 196 -13.98 -3.26 20.56
CA SER A 196 -15.02 -2.62 19.76
C SER A 196 -15.55 -1.42 20.55
N LEU A 197 -15.73 -0.29 19.87
CA LEU A 197 -16.39 0.89 20.45
C LEU A 197 -17.89 0.96 20.09
N VAL A 198 -18.43 -0.05 19.39
CA VAL A 198 -19.85 -0.14 19.01
C VAL A 198 -20.61 -1.07 19.95
N ASP A 199 -20.04 -2.23 20.27
CA ASP A 199 -20.54 -3.13 21.32
C ASP A 199 -19.46 -3.36 22.39
N THR A 200 -19.59 -2.66 23.51
CA THR A 200 -18.65 -2.74 24.63
C THR A 200 -18.89 -3.92 25.56
N GLU A 201 -20.00 -4.67 25.43
CA GLU A 201 -20.24 -5.88 26.26
C GLU A 201 -19.69 -7.15 25.58
N SER A 202 -19.62 -7.21 24.24
CA SER A 202 -18.84 -8.24 23.53
C SER A 202 -17.35 -7.90 23.37
N SER A 203 -16.94 -6.67 23.69
CA SER A 203 -15.54 -6.23 23.65
C SER A 203 -14.70 -6.80 24.80
N MET A 204 -13.71 -7.64 24.47
CA MET A 204 -12.81 -8.22 25.46
C MET A 204 -11.97 -7.19 26.22
N PHE A 205 -11.58 -6.07 25.60
CA PHE A 205 -10.90 -4.97 26.29
C PHE A 205 -11.75 -4.42 27.45
N HIS A 206 -13.02 -4.10 27.16
CA HIS A 206 -13.92 -3.52 28.14
C HIS A 206 -14.26 -4.52 29.26
N ARG A 207 -14.38 -5.81 28.95
CA ARG A 207 -14.51 -6.86 29.96
C ARG A 207 -13.26 -6.96 30.84
N ASP A 208 -12.06 -6.94 30.26
CA ASP A 208 -10.81 -7.00 31.00
C ASP A 208 -10.59 -5.75 31.88
N LEU A 209 -10.99 -4.56 31.43
CA LEU A 209 -11.02 -3.33 32.22
C LEU A 209 -11.95 -3.49 33.44
N LYS A 210 -13.22 -3.84 33.19
CA LYS A 210 -14.31 -4.04 34.17
C LYS A 210 -13.95 -5.10 35.23
N GLU A 211 -13.25 -6.16 34.83
CA GLU A 211 -12.80 -7.25 35.71
C GLU A 211 -11.43 -7.02 36.37
N ASN A 212 -10.75 -5.89 36.14
CA ASN A 212 -9.37 -5.62 36.58
C ASN A 212 -8.36 -6.69 36.08
N LYS A 213 -8.56 -7.17 34.85
CA LYS A 213 -7.77 -8.19 34.14
C LYS A 213 -6.90 -7.68 33.00
N LEU A 214 -6.80 -6.36 32.82
CA LEU A 214 -5.87 -5.76 31.86
C LEU A 214 -4.42 -6.18 32.13
N PRO A 215 -3.66 -6.61 31.11
CA PRO A 215 -2.24 -6.99 31.25
C PRO A 215 -1.35 -5.78 31.58
N GLN A 216 -0.07 -6.04 31.85
CA GLN A 216 0.91 -4.99 32.11
C GLN A 216 1.52 -4.41 30.82
N TRP A 217 1.65 -5.21 29.76
CA TRP A 217 1.96 -4.72 28.42
C TRP A 217 0.76 -4.98 27.50
N MET A 218 0.28 -3.96 26.80
CA MET A 218 -0.73 -4.15 25.75
C MET A 218 -0.42 -3.34 24.50
N PHE A 219 -0.67 -3.96 23.35
CA PHE A 219 -0.63 -3.32 22.05
C PHE A 219 -2.05 -3.31 21.49
N ILE A 220 -2.49 -2.16 21.00
CA ILE A 220 -3.87 -1.88 20.61
C ILE A 220 -3.86 -1.31 19.19
N THR A 221 -4.66 -1.92 18.32
CA THR A 221 -4.87 -1.44 16.94
C THR A 221 -6.36 -1.16 16.76
N PRO A 222 -6.76 0.03 16.27
CA PRO A 222 -8.09 0.26 15.73
C PRO A 222 -8.35 -0.59 14.46
N ASN A 223 -9.54 -0.49 13.89
CA ASN A 223 -9.87 -1.14 12.62
C ASN A 223 -9.49 -0.20 11.43
N MET A 224 -9.48 -0.69 10.19
CA MET A 224 -9.07 0.08 8.99
C MET A 224 -9.90 1.35 8.70
N THR A 225 -11.06 1.49 9.33
CA THR A 225 -11.89 2.71 9.28
C THR A 225 -11.52 3.68 10.42
N SER A 226 -11.18 3.13 11.59
CA SER A 226 -10.84 3.83 12.84
C SER A 226 -9.37 4.23 12.98
N ASP A 227 -8.44 3.57 12.26
CA ASP A 227 -7.00 3.83 12.34
C ASP A 227 -6.55 5.00 11.46
N GLY A 228 -7.30 5.27 10.39
CA GLY A 228 -7.08 6.34 9.42
C GLY A 228 -7.05 5.87 7.97
N HIS A 229 -6.76 4.59 7.70
CA HIS A 229 -6.41 4.06 6.37
C HIS A 229 -7.51 4.32 5.33
N ASP A 230 -8.72 3.83 5.60
CA ASP A 230 -9.87 3.98 4.70
C ASP A 230 -10.68 5.26 5.00
N THR A 231 -10.16 6.17 5.85
CA THR A 231 -10.85 7.42 6.26
C THR A 231 -9.95 8.67 6.31
N SER A 232 -9.51 9.09 7.51
CA SER A 232 -8.66 10.28 7.74
C SER A 232 -8.18 10.37 9.20
N VAL A 233 -7.11 11.15 9.41
CA VAL A 233 -6.60 11.54 10.75
C VAL A 233 -7.66 12.08 11.71
N THR A 234 -8.69 12.79 11.23
CA THR A 234 -9.70 13.35 12.14
C THR A 234 -10.67 12.27 12.63
N VAL A 235 -10.98 11.26 11.81
CA VAL A 235 -11.75 10.08 12.25
C VAL A 235 -10.94 9.25 13.25
N ALA A 236 -9.65 9.02 12.95
CA ALA A 236 -8.71 8.40 13.88
C ALA A 236 -8.60 9.17 15.21
N GLY A 237 -8.57 10.50 15.14
CA GLY A 237 -8.58 11.39 16.30
C GLY A 237 -9.88 11.32 17.10
N GLU A 238 -11.04 11.26 16.46
CA GLU A 238 -12.34 11.10 17.13
C GLU A 238 -12.47 9.72 17.80
N TRP A 239 -12.01 8.66 17.13
CA TRP A 239 -11.89 7.32 17.74
C TRP A 239 -10.96 7.35 18.96
N ALA A 240 -9.77 7.94 18.82
CA ALA A 240 -8.79 8.06 19.89
C ALA A 240 -9.39 8.78 21.10
N ARG A 241 -10.15 9.86 20.89
CA ARG A 241 -10.86 10.58 21.95
C ARG A 241 -11.94 9.72 22.59
N LYS A 242 -12.80 9.08 21.80
CA LYS A 242 -13.87 8.19 22.29
C LYS A 242 -13.31 7.04 23.15
N PHE A 243 -12.15 6.49 22.79
CA PHE A 243 -11.50 5.40 23.52
C PHE A 243 -10.65 5.88 24.71
N VAL A 244 -9.68 6.77 24.48
CA VAL A 244 -8.60 7.06 25.43
C VAL A 244 -8.98 8.17 26.44
N GLU A 245 -9.77 9.18 26.08
CA GLU A 245 -10.17 10.25 27.01
C GLU A 245 -10.88 9.76 28.29
N PRO A 246 -11.86 8.83 28.23
CA PRO A 246 -12.44 8.27 29.45
C PRO A 246 -11.42 7.43 30.25
N LEU A 247 -10.55 6.68 29.56
CA LEU A 247 -9.52 5.84 30.19
C LEU A 247 -8.47 6.65 30.96
N LEU A 248 -8.19 7.91 30.57
CA LEU A 248 -7.32 8.81 31.35
C LEU A 248 -7.89 9.19 32.73
N ASN A 249 -9.16 8.86 33.01
CA ASN A 249 -9.82 9.08 34.30
C ASN A 249 -10.23 7.78 35.01
N ASP A 250 -10.12 6.62 34.34
CA ASP A 250 -10.50 5.33 34.89
C ASP A 250 -9.38 4.73 35.77
N LYS A 251 -9.71 4.41 37.02
CA LYS A 251 -8.78 3.86 38.03
C LYS A 251 -8.43 2.39 37.82
N HIS A 252 -9.15 1.66 36.97
CA HIS A 252 -8.80 0.31 36.55
C HIS A 252 -7.76 0.34 35.43
N PHE A 253 -7.75 1.41 34.62
CA PHE A 253 -6.78 1.64 33.55
C PHE A 253 -5.52 2.38 34.02
N MET A 254 -5.67 3.50 34.73
CA MET A 254 -4.60 4.33 35.30
C MET A 254 -4.13 3.77 36.66
N GLU A 255 -3.17 2.84 36.63
CA GLU A 255 -2.49 2.27 37.82
C GLU A 255 -0.97 2.41 37.62
N ASN A 256 -0.46 3.66 37.59
CA ASN A 256 0.89 4.00 37.14
C ASN A 256 1.15 3.56 35.68
N THR A 257 0.24 3.96 34.81
CA THR A 257 0.17 3.57 33.39
C THR A 257 0.81 4.61 32.49
N LEU A 258 1.64 4.14 31.56
CA LEU A 258 2.07 4.89 30.37
C LEU A 258 1.18 4.52 29.19
N VAL A 259 0.81 5.49 28.36
CA VAL A 259 0.20 5.25 27.05
C VAL A 259 1.05 5.90 25.96
N LEU A 260 1.36 5.15 24.90
CA LEU A 260 1.94 5.67 23.66
C LEU A 260 0.83 5.70 22.60
N ILE A 261 0.58 6.87 22.04
CA ILE A 261 -0.14 7.04 20.76
C ILE A 261 0.91 7.35 19.70
N THR A 262 0.92 6.61 18.60
CA THR A 262 1.80 6.84 17.45
C THR A 262 1.15 6.31 16.16
N TRP A 263 1.82 6.48 15.03
CA TRP A 263 1.49 5.88 13.74
C TRP A 263 2.48 4.77 13.40
N ASP A 264 2.13 3.90 12.45
CA ASP A 264 3.06 2.95 11.84
C ASP A 264 4.07 3.65 10.90
N GLU A 265 3.59 4.54 10.03
CA GLU A 265 4.40 5.29 9.05
C GLU A 265 3.79 6.64 8.64
N ASN A 266 4.48 7.36 7.74
CA ASN A 266 3.94 8.53 7.06
C ASN A 266 3.15 8.15 5.79
N GLU A 267 2.27 9.05 5.34
CA GLU A 267 1.51 8.91 4.09
C GLU A 267 2.37 9.14 2.83
N THR A 268 3.53 9.80 2.94
CA THR A 268 4.26 10.34 1.80
C THR A 268 5.68 9.78 1.70
N TYR A 269 5.81 8.68 0.96
CA TYR A 269 7.05 8.00 0.53
C TYR A 269 8.16 8.91 -0.04
N ALA A 270 7.86 10.16 -0.44
CA ALA A 270 8.83 11.15 -0.91
C ALA A 270 9.40 12.07 0.20
N ARG A 271 8.94 11.93 1.44
CA ARG A 271 9.37 12.65 2.65
C ARG A 271 9.88 11.62 3.66
N GLN A 272 10.84 11.95 4.52
CA GLN A 272 11.30 11.04 5.58
C GLN A 272 10.11 10.53 6.42
N ASN A 273 10.15 9.27 6.87
CA ASN A 273 9.09 8.57 7.61
C ASN A 273 8.86 9.15 9.03
N HIS A 274 8.57 10.44 9.11
CA HIS A 274 8.42 11.23 10.33
C HIS A 274 6.96 11.19 10.79
N ILE A 275 6.75 10.69 12.00
CA ILE A 275 5.45 10.36 12.57
C ILE A 275 5.31 10.98 13.97
N LEU A 276 4.07 11.25 14.39
CA LEU A 276 3.80 11.87 15.68
C LEU A 276 3.77 10.83 16.79
N GLY A 277 4.63 10.96 17.81
CA GLY A 277 4.45 10.21 19.07
C GLY A 277 3.84 11.09 20.17
N ILE A 278 2.98 10.52 21.02
CA ILE A 278 2.44 11.19 22.22
C ILE A 278 2.50 10.23 23.41
N LEU A 279 3.16 10.65 24.50
CA LEU A 279 3.23 9.91 25.75
C LEU A 279 2.24 10.47 26.79
N LEU A 280 1.33 9.63 27.26
CA LEU A 280 0.17 9.96 28.11
C LEU A 280 0.12 9.05 29.36
N GLY A 281 -0.83 9.33 30.25
CA GLY A 281 -1.13 8.51 31.43
C GLY A 281 -0.47 8.97 32.73
N ASP A 282 -0.86 8.36 33.85
CA ASP A 282 -0.49 8.80 35.20
C ASP A 282 0.97 8.50 35.57
N ALA A 283 1.66 7.66 34.80
CA ALA A 283 3.12 7.49 34.88
C ALA A 283 3.90 8.71 34.36
N VAL A 284 3.29 9.59 33.54
CA VAL A 284 3.96 10.77 32.99
C VAL A 284 4.15 11.83 34.08
N PRO A 285 5.39 12.28 34.37
CA PRO A 285 5.62 13.31 35.38
C PRO A 285 4.89 14.61 35.05
N LYS A 286 4.08 15.12 35.98
CA LYS A 286 3.20 16.31 35.79
C LYS A 286 3.89 17.57 35.26
N HIS A 287 5.21 17.71 35.44
CA HIS A 287 6.01 18.84 34.92
C HIS A 287 6.43 18.68 33.44
N LEU A 288 6.09 17.57 32.80
CA LEU A 288 6.32 17.28 31.37
C LEU A 288 5.01 17.30 30.56
N VAL A 289 3.86 17.39 31.21
CA VAL A 289 2.55 17.52 30.53
C VAL A 289 2.50 18.82 29.74
N GLY A 290 2.15 18.74 28.45
CA GLY A 290 2.18 19.85 27.50
C GLY A 290 3.59 20.20 26.98
N THR A 291 4.62 19.38 27.26
CA THR A 291 5.98 19.62 26.77
C THR A 291 6.32 18.77 25.54
N THR A 292 7.46 19.06 24.91
CA THR A 292 7.95 18.35 23.73
C THR A 292 9.31 17.71 24.03
N ASP A 293 9.53 16.51 23.52
CA ASP A 293 10.82 15.84 23.45
C ASP A 293 11.36 15.86 22.01
N ASP A 294 12.61 16.32 21.88
CA ASP A 294 13.41 16.49 20.67
C ASP A 294 14.37 15.31 20.41
N SER A 295 14.40 14.33 21.31
CA SER A 295 15.30 13.17 21.22
C SER A 295 14.88 12.22 20.09
N PHE A 296 15.85 11.69 19.34
CA PHE A 296 15.59 10.76 18.23
C PHE A 296 14.99 9.44 18.74
N TYR A 297 13.85 9.05 18.16
CA TYR A 297 13.14 7.80 18.42
C TYR A 297 12.64 7.15 17.12
N ASN A 298 12.31 5.87 17.21
CA ASN A 298 11.63 5.07 16.20
C ASN A 298 10.95 3.87 16.88
N HIS A 299 10.30 2.96 16.15
CA HIS A 299 9.59 1.81 16.74
C HIS A 299 10.47 0.95 17.68
N TYR A 300 11.76 0.78 17.39
CA TYR A 300 12.69 0.08 18.29
C TYR A 300 12.89 0.77 19.65
N SER A 301 12.53 2.06 19.75
CA SER A 301 12.62 2.86 20.97
C SER A 301 11.47 2.58 21.95
N GLU A 302 10.29 2.15 21.50
CA GLU A 302 9.25 1.63 22.40
C GLU A 302 9.73 0.33 23.05
N LEU A 303 10.31 -0.56 22.24
CA LEU A 303 10.84 -1.86 22.66
C LEU A 303 11.98 -1.69 23.67
N ALA A 304 12.96 -0.83 23.36
CA ALA A 304 14.03 -0.49 24.30
C ALA A 304 13.47 0.14 25.60
N THR A 305 12.39 0.93 25.52
CA THR A 305 11.74 1.53 26.70
C THR A 305 11.05 0.47 27.58
N VAL A 306 10.34 -0.48 26.99
CA VAL A 306 9.74 -1.64 27.68
C VAL A 306 10.82 -2.46 28.37
N GLN A 307 11.93 -2.74 27.67
CA GLN A 307 13.08 -3.44 28.23
C GLN A 307 13.72 -2.69 29.40
N ALA A 308 13.95 -1.39 29.25
CA ALA A 308 14.58 -0.57 30.28
C ALA A 308 13.73 -0.45 31.55
N ASN A 309 12.40 -0.33 31.39
CA ASN A 309 11.43 -0.16 32.48
C ASN A 309 11.39 -1.36 33.43
N TRP A 310 11.30 -2.59 32.89
CA TRP A 310 11.28 -3.82 33.69
C TRP A 310 12.66 -4.51 33.82
N GLY A 311 13.71 -3.90 33.25
CA GLY A 311 15.07 -4.46 33.25
C GLY A 311 15.14 -5.80 32.52
N LEU A 312 14.48 -5.92 31.38
CA LEU A 312 14.53 -7.09 30.50
C LEU A 312 15.89 -7.20 29.81
N ASP A 313 16.14 -8.37 29.24
CA ASP A 313 17.25 -8.61 28.32
C ASP A 313 16.89 -8.07 26.92
N THR A 314 17.86 -7.92 26.02
CA THR A 314 17.66 -7.50 24.62
C THR A 314 17.47 -8.69 23.69
N LEU A 315 16.78 -8.46 22.57
CA LEU A 315 16.68 -9.39 21.44
C LEU A 315 18.01 -9.51 20.68
N GLY A 316 18.94 -8.56 20.84
CA GLY A 316 20.23 -8.54 20.15
C GLY A 316 20.13 -7.96 18.74
N ARG A 317 19.10 -7.13 18.48
CA ARG A 317 18.80 -6.49 17.20
C ARG A 317 18.91 -4.97 17.35
N TRP A 318 18.10 -4.18 16.63
CA TRP A 318 18.14 -2.71 16.74
C TRP A 318 17.66 -2.16 18.10
N ASP A 319 16.97 -2.99 18.88
CA ASP A 319 16.56 -2.72 20.27
C ASP A 319 17.73 -2.44 21.22
N VAL A 320 18.92 -2.97 20.92
CA VAL A 320 20.17 -2.71 21.66
C VAL A 320 20.62 -1.27 21.48
N GLY A 321 20.51 -0.75 20.26
CA GLY A 321 20.98 0.56 19.85
C GLY A 321 20.04 1.70 20.21
N ALA A 322 18.74 1.45 20.15
CA ALA A 322 17.66 2.43 20.27
C ALA A 322 17.67 3.26 21.58
N ASN A 323 17.10 4.46 21.50
CA ASN A 323 16.90 5.33 22.66
C ASN A 323 15.71 4.85 23.52
N VAL A 324 15.79 5.10 24.82
CA VAL A 324 14.67 4.93 25.76
C VAL A 324 13.97 6.28 25.93
N PHE A 325 12.64 6.34 26.04
CA PHE A 325 11.92 7.61 26.22
C PHE A 325 12.48 8.41 27.41
N LYS A 326 12.84 9.68 27.21
CA LYS A 326 13.67 10.54 28.08
C LYS A 326 13.32 10.55 29.56
N PHE A 327 12.03 10.56 29.90
CA PHE A 327 11.60 10.51 31.29
C PHE A 327 11.75 9.10 31.92
N VAL A 328 11.57 8.05 31.11
CA VAL A 328 11.86 6.66 31.48
C VAL A 328 13.36 6.46 31.61
N ALA A 329 14.17 6.94 30.67
CA ALA A 329 15.64 6.86 30.73
C ALA A 329 16.19 7.46 32.05
N LYS A 330 15.68 8.63 32.44
CA LYS A 330 15.98 9.29 33.72
C LYS A 330 15.59 8.46 34.97
N LYS A 331 14.64 7.54 34.85
CA LYS A 331 14.21 6.59 35.90
C LYS A 331 14.99 5.27 35.84
N THR A 332 15.35 4.79 34.65
CA THR A 332 15.93 3.46 34.44
C THR A 332 17.44 3.42 34.63
N GLY A 333 18.11 4.57 34.41
CA GLY A 333 19.56 4.73 34.39
C GLY A 333 20.15 4.91 32.98
N ASP A 334 19.32 4.75 31.94
CA ASP A 334 19.74 4.87 30.55
C ASP A 334 20.17 6.30 30.19
N LYS A 335 21.06 6.39 29.20
CA LYS A 335 21.53 7.64 28.61
C LYS A 335 20.97 7.77 27.20
N LEU A 336 20.60 8.99 26.79
CA LEU A 336 20.17 9.24 25.43
C LEU A 336 21.37 9.45 24.51
N ARG A 337 21.34 8.83 23.33
CA ARG A 337 22.26 9.11 22.24
C ARG A 337 21.72 10.26 21.39
N LYS A 338 22.62 11.13 20.92
CA LYS A 338 22.35 12.10 19.86
C LYS A 338 22.88 11.55 18.54
N TRP A 339 22.13 11.73 17.47
CA TRP A 339 22.50 11.32 16.12
C TRP A 339 23.78 12.05 15.71
N LYS A 340 24.86 11.33 15.38
CA LYS A 340 26.23 11.89 15.36
C LYS A 340 26.60 12.66 14.08
N SER A 341 25.63 12.97 13.22
CA SER A 341 25.88 13.30 11.82
C SER A 341 24.89 14.31 11.25
N HIS A 342 25.33 15.15 10.31
CA HIS A 342 24.48 16.03 9.49
C HIS A 342 23.67 15.28 8.42
N LYS A 343 23.65 13.94 8.48
CA LYS A 343 23.06 13.06 7.46
C LYS A 343 21.71 12.45 7.86
N LEU A 344 21.05 12.93 8.93
CA LEU A 344 19.71 12.44 9.26
C LEU A 344 18.77 12.61 8.05
N ASP A 345 18.87 13.78 7.41
CA ASP A 345 18.27 14.22 6.13
C ASP A 345 18.56 13.31 4.91
N HIS A 346 19.30 12.21 5.08
CA HIS A 346 19.60 11.22 4.03
C HIS A 346 19.06 9.81 4.34
N TYR A 347 18.47 9.62 5.52
CA TYR A 347 17.71 8.42 5.89
C TYR A 347 16.23 8.75 5.74
N PHE A 348 15.53 7.95 4.94
CA PHE A 348 14.12 8.20 4.64
C PHE A 348 13.22 7.17 5.32
N TRP A 349 13.65 5.92 5.46
CA TRP A 349 12.84 4.84 6.04
C TRP A 349 11.49 4.63 5.33
N ASN A 350 11.48 4.76 3.99
CA ASN A 350 10.31 4.50 3.14
C ASN A 350 10.50 3.34 2.16
N VAL A 351 11.62 2.63 2.28
CA VAL A 351 12.04 1.55 1.38
C VAL A 351 12.81 0.54 2.22
N SER A 352 12.50 -0.73 2.04
CA SER A 352 13.14 -1.84 2.75
C SER A 352 14.43 -2.30 2.06
N TYR A 353 15.41 -2.69 2.87
CA TYR A 353 16.57 -3.47 2.41
C TYR A 353 16.16 -4.92 2.07
N ALA A 354 17.08 -5.70 1.49
CA ALA A 354 16.82 -7.11 1.18
C ALA A 354 16.60 -7.94 2.47
N GLY A 355 15.97 -9.10 2.36
CA GLY A 355 15.77 -10.02 3.49
C GLY A 355 14.85 -11.19 3.12
N PRO A 356 14.57 -12.11 4.06
CA PRO A 356 13.72 -13.30 3.84
C PRO A 356 12.32 -13.01 3.30
N PHE A 357 11.77 -11.82 3.56
CA PHE A 357 10.47 -11.41 3.02
C PHE A 357 10.56 -10.64 1.68
N ASN A 358 11.79 -10.35 1.20
CA ASN A 358 12.01 -9.43 0.09
C ASN A 358 11.98 -10.09 -1.29
N THR A 359 10.82 -10.00 -1.94
CA THR A 359 10.54 -10.50 -3.31
C THR A 359 11.26 -9.72 -4.41
N GLY A 360 11.82 -8.54 -4.11
CA GLY A 360 12.77 -7.85 -5.00
C GLY A 360 14.13 -8.56 -5.11
N GLY A 361 14.36 -9.55 -4.26
CA GLY A 361 15.56 -10.37 -4.20
C GLY A 361 16.73 -9.70 -3.47
N GLY A 362 17.88 -10.37 -3.50
CA GLY A 362 19.08 -9.99 -2.77
C GLY A 362 19.43 -11.10 -1.79
N ASN A 363 19.96 -10.76 -0.63
CA ASN A 363 20.10 -11.73 0.45
C ASN A 363 18.72 -12.06 1.04
N GLN A 364 18.43 -13.34 1.23
CA GLN A 364 17.17 -13.87 1.76
C GLN A 364 17.36 -14.53 3.14
N GLN A 365 18.58 -14.50 3.71
CA GLN A 365 18.87 -15.08 5.02
C GLN A 365 18.40 -14.16 6.14
N TYR A 366 17.78 -14.71 7.18
CA TYR A 366 17.58 -13.97 8.43
C TYR A 366 18.93 -13.53 9.00
N ALA A 367 19.03 -12.26 9.39
CA ALA A 367 20.20 -11.79 10.11
C ALA A 367 20.22 -12.37 11.54
N ALA A 368 21.34 -12.97 11.94
CA ALA A 368 21.52 -13.44 13.30
C ALA A 368 21.52 -12.26 14.28
N PRO A 369 20.89 -12.36 15.45
CA PRO A 369 21.09 -11.42 16.55
C PRO A 369 22.59 -11.27 16.86
N ASN A 370 23.08 -10.04 17.03
CA ASN A 370 24.51 -9.80 17.21
C ASN A 370 24.93 -10.14 18.65
N LEU A 371 25.43 -11.37 18.85
CA LEU A 371 25.76 -11.92 20.17
C LEU A 371 26.91 -11.20 20.89
N ASP A 372 27.72 -10.40 20.17
CA ASP A 372 28.82 -9.62 20.76
C ASP A 372 28.34 -8.37 21.53
N LEU A 373 27.07 -7.97 21.38
CA LEU A 373 26.53 -6.74 21.99
C LEU A 373 26.16 -6.87 23.49
N GLU A 374 26.64 -7.90 24.20
CA GLU A 374 26.46 -8.04 25.66
C GLU A 374 27.01 -6.87 26.49
N HIS A 375 27.88 -6.06 25.90
CA HIS A 375 28.49 -4.87 26.52
C HIS A 375 28.06 -3.57 25.82
N SER A 376 26.81 -3.54 25.35
CA SER A 376 26.18 -2.35 24.78
C SER A 376 26.17 -1.15 25.75
N PHE A 377 26.10 0.05 25.17
CA PHE A 377 25.93 1.34 25.85
C PHE A 377 24.71 1.38 26.80
N SER A 378 23.69 0.54 26.57
CA SER A 378 22.53 0.40 27.44
C SER A 378 22.80 -0.42 28.72
N GLY A 379 23.86 -1.24 28.73
CA GLY A 379 24.16 -2.19 29.80
C GLY A 379 23.21 -3.39 29.90
N ARG A 380 22.20 -3.51 29.01
CA ARG A 380 21.36 -4.71 28.91
C ARG A 380 22.12 -5.85 28.24
N LYS A 381 21.84 -7.07 28.69
CA LYS A 381 22.40 -8.32 28.15
C LYS A 381 21.50 -8.90 27.08
N ILE A 382 22.05 -9.71 26.18
CA ILE A 382 21.27 -10.46 25.19
C ILE A 382 20.60 -11.66 25.86
N PHE A 383 19.32 -11.88 25.53
CA PHE A 383 18.47 -12.87 26.16
C PHE A 383 19.06 -14.30 26.07
N GLY A 384 19.12 -15.00 27.21
CA GLY A 384 19.81 -16.28 27.34
C GLY A 384 19.41 -17.36 26.31
N PRO A 385 18.11 -17.59 26.02
CA PRO A 385 17.65 -18.49 24.98
C PRO A 385 18.11 -18.10 23.57
N ILE A 386 18.15 -16.80 23.23
CA ILE A 386 18.66 -16.33 21.93
C ILE A 386 20.13 -16.72 21.76
N ARG A 387 20.96 -16.51 22.79
CA ARG A 387 22.36 -16.98 22.75
C ARG A 387 22.46 -18.50 22.62
N LYS A 388 21.57 -19.27 23.28
CA LYS A 388 21.57 -20.74 23.18
C LYS A 388 21.21 -21.24 21.77
N GLU A 389 20.24 -20.59 21.13
CA GLU A 389 19.73 -20.92 19.80
C GLU A 389 20.71 -20.49 18.69
N TRP A 390 21.26 -19.28 18.78
CA TRP A 390 22.02 -18.66 17.68
C TRP A 390 23.55 -18.81 17.78
N ARG A 391 24.11 -19.35 18.87
CA ARG A 391 25.59 -19.49 19.07
C ARG A 391 26.35 -20.29 18.00
N GLU A 392 25.65 -21.17 17.29
CA GLU A 392 26.19 -22.07 16.24
C GLU A 392 25.68 -21.68 14.85
N SER A 393 25.03 -20.52 14.72
CA SER A 393 24.50 -20.02 13.45
C SER A 393 25.59 -19.32 12.64
N GLU A 394 25.80 -19.75 11.41
CA GLU A 394 26.70 -19.08 10.44
C GLU A 394 26.03 -17.88 9.73
N ALA A 395 24.77 -17.58 10.06
CA ALA A 395 24.03 -16.48 9.46
C ALA A 395 24.66 -15.11 9.81
N PRO A 396 24.77 -14.18 8.84
CA PRO A 396 25.44 -12.89 9.06
C PRO A 396 24.63 -11.99 10.01
N SER A 397 25.30 -11.01 10.63
CA SER A 397 24.65 -10.01 11.47
C SER A 397 25.05 -8.60 11.05
N TYR A 398 24.08 -7.68 11.05
CA TYR A 398 24.29 -6.24 10.79
C TYR A 398 23.96 -5.32 11.98
N TYR A 399 23.39 -5.87 13.06
CA TYR A 399 22.95 -5.07 14.19
C TYR A 399 24.12 -4.40 14.92
N LYS A 400 23.95 -3.13 15.28
CA LYS A 400 24.99 -2.28 15.90
C LYS A 400 24.44 -1.64 17.17
N ASP A 401 25.31 -1.40 18.14
CA ASP A 401 25.00 -0.58 19.32
C ASP A 401 24.99 0.93 18.99
N THR A 402 24.04 1.36 18.17
CA THR A 402 23.93 2.74 17.66
C THR A 402 22.47 3.09 17.31
N ILE A 403 22.11 4.38 17.27
CA ILE A 403 20.74 4.81 16.88
C ILE A 403 20.61 5.05 15.38
N GLU A 404 21.74 5.21 14.70
CA GLU A 404 21.91 5.28 13.26
C GLU A 404 21.62 3.92 12.59
N VAL A 405 20.34 3.53 12.56
CA VAL A 405 19.84 2.31 11.92
C VAL A 405 19.83 2.43 10.39
N ASP A 406 20.10 1.34 9.69
CA ASP A 406 20.17 1.27 8.22
C ASP A 406 18.76 1.38 7.59
N ASP A 407 18.66 1.81 6.32
CA ASP A 407 17.40 1.90 5.56
C ASP A 407 17.57 1.40 4.11
N GLY A 408 16.52 1.30 3.30
CA GLY A 408 16.63 0.76 1.92
C GLY A 408 17.47 1.60 0.95
N LEU A 409 17.78 2.87 1.28
CA LEU A 409 18.71 3.71 0.52
C LEU A 409 20.16 3.55 1.03
N ASN A 410 20.32 3.29 2.33
CA ASN A 410 21.57 3.06 3.04
C ASN A 410 21.57 1.63 3.63
N PRO A 411 21.44 0.56 2.81
CA PRO A 411 21.13 -0.79 3.29
C PRO A 411 22.27 -1.40 4.11
N PRO A 412 21.96 -2.36 5.01
CA PRO A 412 22.98 -3.14 5.69
C PRO A 412 23.87 -3.87 4.68
N LYS A 413 25.18 -3.96 4.98
CA LYS A 413 26.17 -4.57 4.10
C LYS A 413 25.84 -6.05 3.87
N GLY A 414 25.74 -6.48 2.61
CA GLY A 414 25.30 -7.83 2.25
C GLY A 414 23.78 -8.04 2.28
N TYR A 415 23.01 -6.95 2.45
CA TYR A 415 21.55 -6.89 2.36
C TYR A 415 21.11 -5.76 1.42
N GLU A 416 21.99 -5.34 0.51
CA GLU A 416 21.64 -4.46 -0.59
C GLU A 416 20.55 -5.13 -1.45
N PRO A 417 19.42 -4.44 -1.75
CA PRO A 417 18.44 -4.96 -2.71
C PRO A 417 19.11 -5.16 -4.08
N VAL A 418 18.63 -6.11 -4.88
CA VAL A 418 19.16 -6.34 -6.24
C VAL A 418 19.18 -5.01 -6.98
N LYS A 419 20.28 -4.72 -7.70
CA LYS A 419 20.47 -3.48 -8.47
C LYS A 419 19.62 -3.42 -9.74
N ASN A 420 18.32 -3.67 -9.60
CA ASN A 420 17.24 -3.27 -10.49
C ASN A 420 17.02 -1.74 -10.45
N HIS A 421 18.10 -0.96 -10.35
CA HIS A 421 18.13 0.50 -10.51
C HIS A 421 17.75 0.93 -11.96
N LYS A 422 17.47 -0.05 -12.84
CA LYS A 422 16.89 0.07 -14.18
C LYS A 422 15.42 -0.39 -14.26
N SER A 423 14.71 -0.68 -13.16
CA SER A 423 13.26 -0.94 -13.18
C SER A 423 12.46 0.30 -12.77
N LEU A 424 12.58 0.78 -11.53
CA LEU A 424 11.76 1.87 -10.98
C LEU A 424 11.93 3.19 -11.77
N ILE A 425 13.16 3.70 -11.87
CA ILE A 425 13.47 4.94 -12.63
C ILE A 425 13.05 4.79 -14.10
N MET A 426 13.24 3.60 -14.68
CA MET A 426 12.93 3.32 -16.08
C MET A 426 11.42 3.07 -16.33
N SER A 427 10.64 2.70 -15.31
CA SER A 427 9.17 2.56 -15.38
C SER A 427 8.53 3.93 -15.47
N ALA A 428 8.80 4.79 -14.48
CA ALA A 428 8.33 6.17 -14.46
C ALA A 428 8.81 6.94 -15.70
N SER A 429 10.08 6.79 -16.09
CA SER A 429 10.60 7.41 -17.32
C SER A 429 9.93 6.85 -18.58
N LYS A 430 9.62 5.55 -18.66
CA LYS A 430 8.93 4.96 -19.83
C LYS A 430 7.49 5.45 -19.96
N ARG A 431 6.72 5.51 -18.87
CA ARG A 431 5.33 6.00 -18.93
C ARG A 431 5.29 7.50 -19.19
N PHE A 432 6.10 8.30 -18.49
CA PHE A 432 6.33 9.72 -18.84
C PHE A 432 6.66 9.91 -20.33
N LEU A 433 7.59 9.10 -20.87
CA LEU A 433 8.04 9.22 -22.25
C LEU A 433 7.02 8.70 -23.27
N SER A 434 6.16 7.75 -22.88
CA SER A 434 4.99 7.31 -23.67
C SER A 434 3.92 8.40 -23.72
N ASP A 435 3.59 8.97 -22.57
CA ASP A 435 2.57 10.03 -22.41
C ASP A 435 3.02 11.31 -23.13
N PHE A 436 4.30 11.70 -22.99
CA PHE A 436 4.93 12.76 -23.77
C PHE A 436 4.93 12.47 -25.28
N THR A 437 5.24 11.23 -25.68
CA THR A 437 5.21 10.78 -27.10
C THR A 437 3.79 10.89 -27.68
N LEU A 438 2.75 10.59 -26.89
CA LEU A 438 1.36 10.75 -27.32
C LEU A 438 1.04 12.23 -27.58
N GLY A 439 1.29 13.11 -26.61
CA GLY A 439 1.06 14.55 -26.76
C GLY A 439 1.86 15.16 -27.92
N PHE A 440 3.15 14.83 -28.04
CA PHE A 440 4.05 15.36 -29.07
C PHE A 440 3.68 14.88 -30.49
N SER A 441 3.15 13.66 -30.64
CA SER A 441 2.60 13.14 -31.89
C SER A 441 1.48 14.05 -32.44
N ASP A 442 0.52 14.38 -31.58
CA ASP A 442 -0.68 15.10 -31.98
C ASP A 442 -0.39 16.60 -32.09
N GLY A 443 0.48 17.13 -31.23
CA GLY A 443 1.00 18.50 -31.33
C GLY A 443 1.82 18.74 -32.60
N LEU A 444 2.58 17.77 -33.09
CA LEU A 444 3.21 17.89 -34.41
C LEU A 444 2.20 17.86 -35.57
N THR A 445 1.05 17.22 -35.40
CA THR A 445 0.16 16.88 -36.51
C THR A 445 -0.97 17.89 -36.67
N VAL A 446 -1.68 18.26 -35.60
CA VAL A 446 -2.88 19.11 -35.67
C VAL A 446 -2.51 20.59 -35.85
N PRO A 447 -1.61 21.18 -35.03
CA PRO A 447 -1.02 22.50 -35.31
C PRO A 447 -0.39 22.62 -36.70
N PHE A 448 0.27 21.57 -37.24
CA PHE A 448 0.79 21.59 -38.61
C PHE A 448 -0.31 21.64 -39.67
N ALA A 449 -1.33 20.80 -39.53
CA ALA A 449 -2.46 20.77 -40.45
C ALA A 449 -3.22 22.11 -40.45
N LEU A 450 -3.50 22.67 -39.26
CA LEU A 450 -4.09 24.00 -39.11
C LEU A 450 -3.22 25.09 -39.73
N THR A 451 -1.91 25.07 -39.46
CA THR A 451 -0.92 26.01 -39.99
C THR A 451 -0.89 25.99 -41.53
N ALA A 452 -0.90 24.79 -42.14
CA ALA A 452 -0.98 24.62 -43.58
C ALA A 452 -2.32 25.13 -44.15
N GLY A 453 -3.43 24.79 -43.48
CA GLY A 453 -4.78 25.24 -43.84
C GLY A 453 -4.91 26.77 -43.84
N LEU A 454 -4.61 27.42 -42.71
CA LEU A 454 -4.64 28.88 -42.56
C LEU A 454 -3.66 29.60 -43.49
N SER A 455 -2.55 28.96 -43.89
CA SER A 455 -1.62 29.53 -44.87
C SER A 455 -2.24 29.73 -46.25
N SER A 456 -3.31 29.00 -46.61
CA SER A 456 -4.05 29.23 -47.85
C SER A 456 -4.77 30.59 -47.88
N LEU A 457 -5.03 31.20 -46.70
CA LEU A 457 -5.65 32.53 -46.56
C LEU A 457 -4.66 33.69 -46.73
N GLY A 458 -3.36 33.41 -46.94
CA GLY A 458 -2.36 34.39 -47.34
C GLY A 458 -1.92 35.42 -46.30
N LYS A 459 -2.35 35.33 -45.03
CA LYS A 459 -1.99 36.27 -43.94
C LYS A 459 -1.17 35.60 -42.83
N THR A 460 0.05 36.07 -42.58
CA THR A 460 0.95 35.50 -41.56
C THR A 460 0.36 35.61 -40.16
N ASP A 461 -0.23 36.77 -39.83
CA ASP A 461 -0.81 37.04 -38.51
C ASP A 461 -1.96 36.09 -38.19
N THR A 462 -2.77 35.72 -39.18
CA THR A 462 -3.85 34.73 -39.04
C THR A 462 -3.30 33.33 -38.74
N VAL A 463 -2.19 32.93 -39.37
CA VAL A 463 -1.51 31.66 -39.08
C VAL A 463 -0.93 31.67 -37.66
N ILE A 464 -0.22 32.72 -37.27
CA ILE A 464 0.40 32.83 -35.95
C ILE A 464 -0.66 32.90 -34.84
N THR A 465 -1.68 33.75 -34.97
CA THR A 465 -2.71 33.90 -33.93
C THR A 465 -3.63 32.69 -33.83
N GLY A 466 -4.07 32.13 -34.96
CA GLY A 466 -4.89 30.91 -34.97
C GLY A 466 -4.12 29.70 -34.43
N GLY A 467 -2.86 29.56 -34.83
CA GLY A 467 -1.97 28.51 -34.37
C GLY A 467 -1.60 28.61 -32.89
N LEU A 468 -1.30 29.80 -32.37
CA LEU A 468 -1.07 29.99 -30.92
C LEU A 468 -2.33 29.75 -30.09
N ALA A 469 -3.51 30.12 -30.59
CA ALA A 469 -4.77 29.86 -29.90
C ALA A 469 -5.07 28.36 -29.82
N GLU A 470 -4.88 27.62 -30.92
CA GLU A 470 -5.06 26.16 -30.95
C GLU A 470 -3.96 25.42 -30.17
N LEU A 471 -2.70 25.87 -30.24
CA LEU A 471 -1.61 25.35 -29.41
C LEU A 471 -1.96 25.39 -27.91
N CYS A 472 -2.44 26.55 -27.42
CA CYS A 472 -2.85 26.71 -26.04
C CYS A 472 -4.09 25.86 -25.69
N ALA A 473 -5.12 25.89 -26.53
CA ALA A 473 -6.36 25.14 -26.30
C ALA A 473 -6.13 23.62 -26.32
N GLY A 474 -5.36 23.12 -27.28
CA GLY A 474 -5.00 21.71 -27.41
C GLY A 474 -4.09 21.21 -26.30
N SER A 475 -3.09 22.01 -25.89
CA SER A 475 -2.23 21.67 -24.74
C SER A 475 -3.04 21.47 -23.45
N ILE A 476 -4.02 22.35 -23.21
CA ILE A 476 -4.90 22.26 -22.05
C ILE A 476 -5.87 21.08 -22.21
N SER A 477 -6.52 20.96 -23.37
CA SER A 477 -7.51 19.90 -23.65
C SER A 477 -6.92 18.50 -23.53
N MET A 478 -5.77 18.24 -24.15
CA MET A 478 -5.09 16.94 -24.05
C MET A 478 -4.46 16.71 -22.67
N GLY A 479 -4.04 17.77 -21.96
CA GLY A 479 -3.61 17.65 -20.56
C GLY A 479 -4.75 17.21 -19.63
N ILE A 480 -5.94 17.79 -19.79
CA ILE A 480 -7.16 17.40 -19.07
C ILE A 480 -7.60 15.99 -19.48
N GLY A 481 -7.61 15.68 -20.79
CA GLY A 481 -7.96 14.35 -21.30
C GLY A 481 -7.02 13.25 -20.77
N GLY A 482 -5.72 13.52 -20.73
CA GLY A 482 -4.71 12.63 -20.15
C GLY A 482 -4.86 12.45 -18.65
N TYR A 483 -5.14 13.53 -17.91
CA TYR A 483 -5.46 13.47 -16.49
C TYR A 483 -6.71 12.63 -16.20
N LEU A 484 -7.81 12.87 -16.94
CA LEU A 484 -9.06 12.13 -16.77
C LEU A 484 -8.88 10.67 -17.14
N ALA A 485 -8.27 10.34 -18.27
CA ALA A 485 -8.02 8.95 -18.67
C ALA A 485 -7.10 8.21 -17.67
N ALA A 486 -6.08 8.86 -17.13
CA ALA A 486 -5.20 8.26 -16.11
C ALA A 486 -5.90 8.10 -14.75
N ARG A 487 -6.77 9.05 -14.37
CA ARG A 487 -7.63 8.95 -13.19
C ARG A 487 -8.61 7.79 -13.34
N ASP A 488 -9.31 7.73 -14.46
CA ASP A 488 -10.38 6.75 -14.69
C ASP A 488 -9.83 5.32 -14.85
N GLN A 489 -8.56 5.17 -15.27
CA GLN A 489 -7.79 3.93 -15.17
C GLN A 489 -7.42 3.52 -13.73
N CYS A 490 -7.45 4.45 -12.77
CA CYS A 490 -7.31 4.18 -11.34
C CYS A 490 -8.68 4.00 -10.65
N THR A 491 -9.79 4.44 -11.26
CA THR A 491 -11.17 4.25 -10.75
C THR A 491 -11.87 2.89 -11.01
N PRO A 492 -11.24 1.76 -11.43
CA PRO A 492 -11.90 0.43 -11.42
C PRO A 492 -12.31 -0.12 -10.04
N CYS A 493 -12.32 0.68 -8.97
CA CYS A 493 -12.52 0.22 -7.59
C CYS A 493 -13.48 1.10 -6.74
N GLN A 494 -14.19 2.07 -7.33
CA GLN A 494 -15.14 2.94 -6.58
C GLN A 494 -16.52 3.11 -7.25
N ASN A 495 -16.63 3.07 -8.57
CA ASN A 495 -17.87 3.52 -9.24
C ASN A 495 -18.98 2.46 -9.42
N GLU A 496 -18.76 1.17 -9.10
CA GLU A 496 -19.84 0.15 -9.16
C GLU A 496 -20.87 0.28 -8.01
N LEU A 497 -20.60 1.11 -6.99
CA LEU A 497 -21.56 1.41 -5.91
C LEU A 497 -22.36 2.71 -6.14
N ASP A 498 -21.92 3.56 -7.06
CA ASP A 498 -22.37 4.96 -7.15
C ASP A 498 -23.50 5.18 -8.18
N VAL A 499 -23.84 4.14 -8.96
CA VAL A 499 -24.92 4.13 -9.96
C VAL A 499 -26.29 3.93 -9.31
N GLU A 500 -26.36 3.22 -8.18
CA GLU A 500 -27.62 2.82 -7.53
C GLU A 500 -28.17 3.87 -6.54
N GLN A 501 -27.48 5.01 -6.35
CA GLN A 501 -27.89 6.11 -5.46
C GLN A 501 -28.23 7.44 -6.15
N ARG A 502 -28.31 7.49 -7.49
CA ARG A 502 -28.65 8.71 -8.26
C ARG A 502 -29.87 8.60 -9.17
N HIS A 503 -30.89 7.87 -8.70
CA HIS A 503 -32.22 7.79 -9.33
C HIS A 503 -33.37 8.05 -8.33
N ASP A 504 -33.23 9.10 -7.52
CA ASP A 504 -34.34 9.83 -6.93
C ASP A 504 -34.18 11.34 -7.24
N GLU A 505 -35.31 12.06 -7.32
CA GLU A 505 -35.41 13.51 -7.63
C GLU A 505 -34.84 13.99 -9.00
N HIS A 506 -35.44 13.58 -10.13
CA HIS A 506 -36.24 14.53 -10.96
C HIS A 506 -37.11 13.88 -12.06
N GLU A 507 -38.32 14.40 -12.15
CA GLU A 507 -39.35 14.38 -13.22
C GLU A 507 -39.57 13.20 -14.20
N ARG A 508 -40.88 12.93 -14.40
CA ARG A 508 -41.44 11.99 -15.37
C ARG A 508 -41.41 12.56 -16.79
N ILE A 509 -41.14 11.70 -17.78
CA ILE A 509 -41.91 11.59 -19.03
C ILE A 509 -41.74 10.16 -19.59
N SER A 510 -42.68 9.72 -20.43
CA SER A 510 -42.87 8.33 -20.86
C SER A 510 -41.95 7.88 -22.00
N GLU A 511 -41.39 6.67 -21.91
CA GLU A 511 -41.21 5.76 -23.07
C GLU A 511 -41.01 4.30 -22.63
N SER A 512 -42.10 3.64 -22.24
CA SER A 512 -42.11 2.22 -21.84
C SER A 512 -42.37 1.28 -23.03
N ASP A 513 -41.31 0.86 -23.73
CA ASP A 513 -41.29 -0.34 -24.59
C ASP A 513 -39.85 -0.74 -25.01
N SER A 514 -38.93 0.22 -25.11
CA SER A 514 -37.57 0.01 -25.64
C SER A 514 -36.63 -0.82 -24.75
N MET A 515 -36.84 -0.84 -23.43
CA MET A 515 -35.90 -1.45 -22.47
C MET A 515 -35.89 -2.99 -22.46
N VAL A 516 -36.95 -3.66 -22.93
CA VAL A 516 -37.01 -5.14 -22.95
C VAL A 516 -36.07 -5.70 -24.02
N GLU A 517 -36.12 -5.14 -25.23
CA GLU A 517 -35.35 -5.60 -26.39
C GLU A 517 -33.83 -5.48 -26.20
N GLN A 518 -33.39 -4.56 -25.34
CA GLN A 518 -31.97 -4.29 -25.08
C GLN A 518 -31.38 -5.22 -24.00
N SER A 519 -32.21 -5.77 -23.12
CA SER A 519 -31.81 -6.81 -22.16
C SER A 519 -31.49 -8.13 -22.86
N GLU A 520 -32.40 -8.63 -23.70
CA GLU A 520 -32.21 -9.90 -24.42
C GLU A 520 -30.96 -9.88 -25.32
N LYS A 521 -30.75 -8.79 -26.07
CA LYS A 521 -29.55 -8.61 -26.91
C LYS A 521 -28.24 -8.65 -26.11
N THR A 522 -28.26 -8.13 -24.88
CA THR A 522 -27.09 -8.16 -23.97
C THR A 522 -26.85 -9.58 -23.44
N GLN A 523 -27.92 -10.30 -23.07
CA GLN A 523 -27.82 -11.67 -22.54
C GLN A 523 -27.33 -12.66 -23.61
N ILE A 524 -27.79 -12.53 -24.86
CA ILE A 524 -27.30 -13.32 -26.00
C ILE A 524 -25.80 -13.06 -26.26
N LEU A 525 -25.35 -11.81 -26.18
CA LEU A 525 -23.93 -11.46 -26.35
C LEU A 525 -23.04 -12.08 -25.25
N VAL A 526 -23.55 -12.15 -24.02
CA VAL A 526 -22.86 -12.77 -22.89
C VAL A 526 -22.80 -14.29 -23.02
N GLU A 527 -23.89 -14.97 -23.40
CA GLU A 527 -23.85 -16.41 -23.64
C GLU A 527 -22.84 -16.79 -24.73
N GLU A 528 -22.79 -16.03 -25.83
CA GLU A 528 -21.85 -16.30 -26.92
C GLU A 528 -20.39 -16.07 -26.49
N LEU A 529 -20.13 -15.02 -25.70
CA LEU A 529 -18.80 -14.78 -25.12
C LEU A 529 -18.36 -15.91 -24.18
N VAL A 530 -19.27 -16.47 -23.38
CA VAL A 530 -18.98 -17.61 -22.50
C VAL A 530 -18.80 -18.90 -23.31
N ARG A 531 -19.63 -19.15 -24.34
CA ARG A 531 -19.45 -20.28 -25.27
C ARG A 531 -18.07 -20.26 -25.95
N GLN A 532 -17.63 -19.10 -26.41
CA GLN A 532 -16.30 -18.92 -27.02
C GLN A 532 -15.14 -19.25 -26.06
N HIS A 533 -15.29 -19.00 -24.75
CA HIS A 533 -14.26 -19.37 -23.76
C HIS A 533 -14.31 -20.85 -23.34
N LEU A 534 -15.46 -21.53 -23.50
CA LEU A 534 -15.62 -22.96 -23.21
C LEU A 534 -15.30 -23.87 -24.41
N GLU A 535 -15.35 -23.36 -25.65
CA GLU A 535 -15.02 -24.10 -26.87
C GLU A 535 -13.64 -24.82 -26.83
N PRO A 536 -12.53 -24.18 -26.36
CA PRO A 536 -11.21 -24.83 -26.33
C PRO A 536 -11.15 -26.08 -25.43
N LEU A 537 -12.05 -26.17 -24.45
CA LEU A 537 -12.13 -27.29 -23.50
C LEU A 537 -12.84 -28.53 -24.08
N ARG A 538 -13.44 -28.42 -25.28
CA ARG A 538 -14.13 -29.51 -26.00
C ARG A 538 -15.16 -30.27 -25.15
N LEU A 539 -15.85 -29.56 -24.27
CA LEU A 539 -16.89 -30.12 -23.40
C LEU A 539 -18.10 -30.60 -24.23
N PRO A 540 -18.81 -31.67 -23.82
CA PRO A 540 -20.06 -32.08 -24.45
C PRO A 540 -21.09 -30.94 -24.44
N SER A 541 -21.86 -30.79 -25.52
CA SER A 541 -22.84 -29.69 -25.67
C SER A 541 -23.88 -29.66 -24.55
N SER A 542 -24.25 -30.81 -23.99
CA SER A 542 -25.07 -30.92 -22.79
C SER A 542 -24.43 -30.24 -21.58
N THR A 543 -23.17 -30.54 -21.27
CA THR A 543 -22.41 -29.93 -20.16
C THR A 543 -22.29 -28.41 -20.32
N VAL A 544 -22.00 -27.92 -21.52
CA VAL A 544 -21.95 -26.46 -21.80
C VAL A 544 -23.31 -25.81 -21.55
N THR A 545 -24.41 -26.48 -21.93
CA THR A 545 -25.78 -25.97 -21.75
C THR A 545 -26.20 -26.01 -20.27
N THR A 546 -25.81 -27.04 -19.51
CA THR A 546 -26.03 -27.09 -18.05
C THR A 546 -25.25 -26.00 -17.31
N LEU A 547 -24.01 -25.71 -17.73
CA LEU A 547 -23.21 -24.62 -17.16
C LEU A 547 -23.86 -23.25 -17.44
N LEU A 548 -24.26 -22.96 -18.68
CA LEU A 548 -24.94 -21.72 -19.03
C LEU A 548 -26.26 -21.55 -18.26
N ASN A 549 -27.10 -22.59 -18.20
CA ASN A 549 -28.36 -22.54 -17.46
C ASN A 549 -28.15 -22.29 -15.95
N GLY A 550 -27.07 -22.82 -15.35
CA GLY A 550 -26.72 -22.58 -13.94
C GLY A 550 -26.09 -21.21 -13.67
N LEU A 551 -25.45 -20.59 -14.68
CA LEU A 551 -24.95 -19.22 -14.60
C LEU A 551 -26.07 -18.20 -14.80
N SER A 552 -27.03 -18.48 -15.68
CA SER A 552 -28.20 -17.63 -15.93
C SER A 552 -29.21 -17.59 -14.77
N SER A 553 -29.06 -18.41 -13.72
CA SER A 553 -29.84 -18.29 -12.49
C SER A 553 -29.30 -17.26 -11.49
N GLU A 554 -28.05 -16.80 -11.60
CA GLU A 554 -27.45 -15.79 -10.69
C GLU A 554 -26.73 -14.68 -11.48
N PRO A 555 -27.46 -13.64 -11.94
CA PRO A 555 -26.93 -12.67 -12.92
C PRO A 555 -25.77 -11.82 -12.40
N ALA A 556 -25.64 -11.62 -11.08
CA ALA A 556 -24.51 -10.90 -10.49
C ALA A 556 -23.18 -11.65 -10.67
N ASP A 557 -23.17 -12.96 -10.47
CA ASP A 557 -21.96 -13.77 -10.65
C ASP A 557 -21.67 -14.03 -12.14
N LEU A 558 -22.68 -14.03 -13.01
CA LEU A 558 -22.49 -13.97 -14.46
C LEU A 558 -21.73 -12.70 -14.88
N GLN A 559 -22.15 -11.51 -14.40
CA GLN A 559 -21.45 -10.25 -14.67
C GLN A 559 -20.02 -10.25 -14.08
N ARG A 560 -19.85 -10.70 -12.84
CA ARG A 560 -18.55 -10.83 -12.17
C ARG A 560 -17.60 -11.81 -12.88
N MET A 561 -18.14 -12.87 -13.51
CA MET A 561 -17.34 -13.78 -14.34
C MET A 561 -16.99 -13.15 -15.69
N VAL A 562 -17.91 -12.43 -16.33
CA VAL A 562 -17.65 -11.71 -17.59
C VAL A 562 -16.59 -10.64 -17.40
N SER A 563 -16.63 -9.84 -16.33
CA SER A 563 -15.60 -8.84 -16.06
C SER A 563 -14.23 -9.50 -15.81
N ARG A 564 -14.17 -10.57 -15.02
CA ARG A 564 -12.93 -11.36 -14.83
C ARG A 564 -12.39 -11.98 -16.13
N LEU A 565 -13.25 -12.46 -17.02
CA LEU A 565 -12.85 -12.98 -18.34
C LEU A 565 -12.37 -11.87 -19.28
N GLN A 566 -12.93 -10.67 -19.19
CA GLN A 566 -12.43 -9.48 -19.89
C GLN A 566 -11.05 -9.07 -19.36
N THR A 567 -10.86 -9.02 -18.03
CA THR A 567 -9.55 -8.73 -17.40
C THR A 567 -8.49 -9.78 -17.76
N TYR A 568 -8.86 -11.05 -17.94
CA TYR A 568 -7.94 -12.11 -18.36
C TYR A 568 -7.55 -12.04 -19.86
N LYS A 569 -8.23 -11.24 -20.67
CA LYS A 569 -8.09 -11.26 -22.14
C LYS A 569 -6.85 -10.55 -22.69
N ASP A 570 -6.05 -9.88 -21.85
CA ASP A 570 -4.79 -9.24 -22.27
C ASP A 570 -3.56 -9.66 -21.44
N PRO A 571 -2.87 -10.75 -21.83
CA PRO A 571 -1.58 -11.11 -21.26
C PRO A 571 -0.41 -10.18 -21.63
N SER A 572 -0.64 -9.08 -22.36
CA SER A 572 0.40 -8.17 -22.85
C SER A 572 0.48 -6.83 -22.08
N THR A 573 -0.57 -6.44 -21.36
CA THR A 573 -0.51 -5.31 -20.43
C THR A 573 0.27 -5.68 -19.17
N THR A 574 1.57 -5.39 -19.17
CA THR A 574 2.38 -5.35 -17.95
C THR A 574 1.70 -4.46 -16.91
N GLN A 575 1.53 -4.96 -15.68
CA GLN A 575 1.07 -4.15 -14.54
C GLN A 575 2.00 -2.93 -14.39
N THR A 576 1.50 -1.76 -14.79
CA THR A 576 2.23 -0.51 -14.63
C THR A 576 1.94 0.06 -13.25
N THR A 577 3.00 0.37 -12.51
CA THR A 577 2.92 1.04 -11.21
C THR A 577 2.00 2.27 -11.30
N PRO A 578 1.07 2.47 -10.34
CA PRO A 578 0.18 3.62 -10.37
C PRO A 578 1.00 4.91 -10.36
N GLN A 579 0.82 5.72 -11.40
CA GLN A 579 1.45 7.02 -11.56
C GLN A 579 0.38 8.08 -11.34
N SER A 580 0.67 9.11 -10.54
CA SER A 580 -0.29 10.19 -10.27
C SER A 580 -0.88 10.74 -11.58
N PRO A 581 -2.21 10.78 -11.74
CA PRO A 581 -2.86 11.28 -12.96
C PRO A 581 -2.42 12.69 -13.37
N LEU A 582 -2.02 13.51 -12.39
CA LEU A 582 -1.43 14.84 -12.61
C LEU A 582 -0.17 14.77 -13.49
N ILE A 583 0.69 13.79 -13.27
CA ILE A 583 1.95 13.65 -14.02
C ILE A 583 1.66 13.20 -15.46
N SER A 584 0.70 12.31 -15.67
CA SER A 584 0.26 11.90 -17.02
C SER A 584 -0.27 13.11 -17.83
N GLY A 585 -1.23 13.85 -17.25
CA GLY A 585 -1.80 15.05 -17.87
C GLY A 585 -0.75 16.12 -18.19
N LEU A 586 0.17 16.40 -17.24
CA LEU A 586 1.28 17.34 -17.47
C LEU A 586 2.26 16.86 -18.55
N SER A 587 2.53 15.55 -18.64
CA SER A 587 3.43 14.97 -19.64
C SER A 587 2.87 15.08 -21.06
N ILE A 588 1.57 14.77 -21.22
CA ILE A 588 0.85 14.91 -22.50
C ILE A 588 0.76 16.39 -22.90
N SER A 589 0.40 17.26 -21.96
CA SER A 589 0.29 18.71 -22.21
C SER A 589 1.63 19.32 -22.66
N LEU A 590 2.72 18.98 -21.98
CA LEU A 590 4.08 19.42 -22.33
C LEU A 590 4.53 18.86 -23.69
N GLY A 591 4.24 17.58 -23.97
CA GLY A 591 4.51 16.97 -25.26
C GLY A 591 3.82 17.71 -26.40
N TYR A 592 2.52 17.98 -26.25
CA TYR A 592 1.73 18.70 -27.26
C TYR A 592 2.23 20.14 -27.46
N ALA A 593 2.53 20.87 -26.39
CA ALA A 593 3.06 22.24 -26.47
C ALA A 593 4.40 22.30 -27.24
N ILE A 594 5.31 21.35 -27.00
CA ILE A 594 6.61 21.30 -27.69
C ILE A 594 6.46 20.77 -29.13
N GLY A 595 5.50 19.89 -29.40
CA GLY A 595 5.17 19.46 -30.76
C GLY A 595 4.61 20.61 -31.60
N GLY A 596 3.61 21.33 -31.08
CA GLY A 596 2.86 22.32 -31.84
C GLY A 596 3.52 23.68 -32.04
N ILE A 597 4.56 24.01 -31.26
CA ILE A 597 5.38 25.20 -31.55
C ILE A 597 6.27 25.00 -32.79
N ILE A 598 6.64 23.76 -33.14
CA ILE A 598 7.56 23.45 -34.25
C ILE A 598 6.99 23.85 -35.63
N PRO A 599 5.73 23.51 -35.98
CA PRO A 599 5.11 23.99 -37.23
C PRO A 599 4.99 25.51 -37.32
N LEU A 600 4.78 26.19 -36.20
CA LEU A 600 4.58 27.64 -36.13
C LEU A 600 5.90 28.42 -36.20
N LEU A 601 6.97 27.85 -35.66
CA LEU A 601 8.26 28.53 -35.46
C LEU A 601 8.78 29.28 -36.69
N PRO A 602 8.74 28.74 -37.93
CA PRO A 602 9.22 29.48 -39.10
C PRO A 602 8.44 30.76 -39.43
N TYR A 603 7.14 30.83 -39.11
CA TYR A 603 6.31 31.99 -39.46
C TYR A 603 6.71 33.25 -38.68
N PHE A 604 7.30 33.10 -37.48
CA PHE A 604 7.86 34.22 -36.71
C PHE A 604 9.10 34.85 -37.36
N PHE A 605 9.76 34.15 -38.30
CA PHE A 605 11.02 34.58 -38.93
C PHE A 605 10.90 34.85 -40.43
N THR A 606 9.77 34.54 -41.07
CA THR A 606 9.57 34.74 -42.52
C THR A 606 8.63 35.90 -42.84
N SER A 607 9.06 36.80 -43.72
CA SER A 607 8.28 37.97 -44.15
C SER A 607 7.06 37.66 -45.04
N THR A 608 6.87 36.42 -45.50
CA THR A 608 5.71 36.02 -46.31
C THR A 608 5.22 34.61 -45.95
N VAL A 609 3.90 34.41 -45.97
CA VAL A 609 3.24 33.12 -45.66
C VAL A 609 3.75 31.98 -46.53
N GLY A 610 3.95 32.22 -47.83
CA GLY A 610 4.46 31.21 -48.76
C GLY A 610 5.91 30.78 -48.48
N LEU A 611 6.70 31.61 -47.80
CA LEU A 611 8.04 31.26 -47.32
C LEU A 611 7.96 30.52 -45.98
N GLY A 612 7.14 30.99 -45.04
CA GLY A 612 6.86 30.34 -43.76
C GLY A 612 6.36 28.90 -43.94
N LEU A 613 5.39 28.71 -44.83
CA LEU A 613 4.82 27.40 -45.17
C LEU A 613 5.87 26.44 -45.75
N ARG A 614 6.80 26.91 -46.59
CA ARG A 614 7.86 26.05 -47.14
C ARG A 614 8.83 25.59 -46.06
N TRP A 615 9.26 26.48 -45.18
CA TRP A 615 10.13 26.13 -44.06
C TRP A 615 9.44 25.25 -43.02
N SER A 616 8.18 25.56 -42.69
CA SER A 616 7.34 24.74 -41.81
C SER A 616 7.14 23.33 -42.38
N PHE A 617 6.78 23.21 -43.65
CA PHE A 617 6.64 21.91 -44.33
C PHE A 617 7.94 21.10 -44.29
N CYS A 618 9.09 21.69 -44.63
CA CYS A 618 10.38 20.98 -44.55
C CYS A 618 10.75 20.58 -43.11
N LEU A 619 10.53 21.47 -42.13
CA LEU A 619 10.82 21.20 -40.72
C LEU A 619 9.92 20.09 -40.16
N CYS A 620 8.61 20.15 -40.42
CA CYS A 620 7.64 19.15 -39.99
C CYS A 620 7.90 17.79 -40.62
N LEU A 621 8.27 17.70 -41.91
CA LEU A 621 8.65 16.41 -42.52
C LEU A 621 9.88 15.80 -41.82
N ILE A 622 10.93 16.60 -41.55
CA ILE A 622 12.13 16.12 -40.86
C ILE A 622 11.77 15.62 -39.44
N VAL A 623 10.97 16.39 -38.70
CA VAL A 623 10.62 16.08 -37.32
C VAL A 623 9.62 14.93 -37.21
N LEU A 624 8.58 14.86 -38.05
CA LEU A 624 7.63 13.73 -38.09
C LEU A 624 8.34 12.41 -38.43
N PHE A 625 9.24 12.41 -39.41
CA PHE A 625 10.02 11.22 -39.76
C PHE A 625 10.99 10.81 -38.64
N GLY A 626 11.76 11.77 -38.12
CA GLY A 626 12.73 11.52 -37.04
C GLY A 626 12.05 11.05 -35.75
N PHE A 627 10.88 11.59 -35.42
CA PHE A 627 10.09 11.18 -34.28
C PHE A 627 9.44 9.80 -34.48
N GLY A 628 8.80 9.55 -35.63
CA GLY A 628 8.22 8.24 -35.93
C GLY A 628 9.25 7.12 -35.95
N ALA A 629 10.46 7.37 -36.47
CA ALA A 629 11.57 6.42 -36.41
C ALA A 629 12.21 6.31 -35.01
N GLY A 630 12.22 7.39 -34.22
CA GLY A 630 12.75 7.40 -32.86
C GLY A 630 11.86 6.68 -31.84
N LYS A 631 10.53 6.75 -32.01
CA LYS A 631 9.52 6.22 -31.08
C LYS A 631 9.75 4.75 -30.71
N SER A 632 9.89 3.86 -31.70
CA SER A 632 10.15 2.44 -31.46
C SER A 632 11.53 2.17 -30.86
N TRP A 633 12.58 2.91 -31.27
CA TRP A 633 13.93 2.76 -30.69
C TRP A 633 13.99 3.18 -29.21
N ILE A 634 13.19 4.16 -28.82
CA ILE A 634 13.11 4.70 -27.46
C ILE A 634 12.26 3.82 -26.54
N LEU A 635 11.12 3.30 -27.03
CA LEU A 635 10.17 2.53 -26.21
C LEU A 635 10.48 1.02 -26.18
N ALA A 636 11.00 0.44 -27.28
CA ALA A 636 11.28 -0.99 -27.44
C ALA A 636 12.77 -1.27 -27.72
N LYS A 637 13.42 -2.03 -26.82
CA LYS A 637 14.89 -2.25 -26.85
C LYS A 637 15.40 -3.05 -28.06
N ASP A 638 14.55 -3.80 -28.73
CA ASP A 638 14.91 -4.71 -29.83
C ASP A 638 14.32 -4.27 -31.19
N ALA A 639 14.05 -2.97 -31.34
CA ALA A 639 13.49 -2.40 -32.57
C ALA A 639 14.44 -2.59 -33.77
N LYS A 640 13.98 -3.33 -34.79
CA LYS A 640 14.72 -3.56 -36.02
C LYS A 640 14.65 -2.31 -36.91
N PHE A 641 15.76 -1.94 -37.54
CA PHE A 641 15.86 -0.74 -38.42
C PHE A 641 14.73 -0.60 -39.44
N ARG A 642 14.26 -1.72 -40.04
CA ARG A 642 13.12 -1.72 -40.97
C ARG A 642 11.81 -1.25 -40.32
N THR A 643 11.57 -1.57 -39.06
CA THR A 643 10.36 -1.17 -38.32
C THR A 643 10.35 0.34 -38.08
N CYS A 644 11.44 0.89 -37.54
CA CYS A 644 11.60 2.33 -37.32
C CYS A 644 11.43 3.14 -38.63
N PHE A 645 12.00 2.66 -39.75
CA PHE A 645 11.83 3.31 -41.05
C PHE A 645 10.36 3.31 -41.54
N VAL A 646 9.62 2.24 -41.28
CA VAL A 646 8.18 2.14 -41.64
C VAL A 646 7.33 3.04 -40.75
N GLU A 647 7.57 3.08 -39.43
CA GLU A 647 6.86 3.98 -38.51
C GLU A 647 7.12 5.46 -38.82
N GLY A 648 8.37 5.82 -39.15
CA GLY A 648 8.71 7.15 -39.65
C GLY A 648 7.94 7.52 -40.93
N LEU A 649 7.81 6.58 -41.87
CA LEU A 649 7.05 6.78 -43.11
C LEU A 649 5.53 6.86 -42.86
N GLN A 650 4.99 6.11 -41.91
CA GLN A 650 3.58 6.19 -41.51
C GLN A 650 3.23 7.57 -40.94
N MET A 651 4.06 8.12 -40.04
CA MET A 651 3.86 9.47 -39.49
C MET A 651 3.90 10.56 -40.57
N LEU A 652 4.78 10.43 -41.57
CA LEU A 652 4.81 11.32 -42.73
C LEU A 652 3.50 11.28 -43.53
N ILE A 653 2.97 10.09 -43.79
CA ILE A 653 1.73 9.91 -44.56
C ILE A 653 0.52 10.49 -43.79
N LEU A 654 0.42 10.22 -42.48
CA LEU A 654 -0.66 10.74 -41.65
C LEU A 654 -0.62 12.28 -41.56
N GLY A 655 0.55 12.88 -41.35
CA GLY A 655 0.73 14.33 -41.34
C GLY A 655 0.39 14.99 -42.69
N ALA A 656 0.78 14.35 -43.81
CA ALA A 656 0.44 14.83 -45.15
C ALA A 656 -1.06 14.75 -45.46
N VAL A 657 -1.75 13.68 -45.02
CA VAL A 657 -3.21 13.54 -45.17
C VAL A 657 -3.95 14.56 -44.31
N ALA A 658 -3.53 14.76 -43.05
CA ALA A 658 -4.13 15.77 -42.16
C ALA A 658 -3.99 17.19 -42.72
N ALA A 659 -2.78 17.57 -43.17
CA ALA A 659 -2.55 18.87 -43.79
C ALA A 659 -3.32 19.05 -45.10
N GLY A 660 -3.40 18.01 -45.95
CA GLY A 660 -4.21 18.04 -47.17
C GLY A 660 -5.71 18.23 -46.90
N ALA A 661 -6.25 17.55 -45.89
CA ALA A 661 -7.65 17.68 -45.47
C ALA A 661 -7.94 19.08 -44.88
N ALA A 662 -7.04 19.63 -44.06
CA ALA A 662 -7.17 20.97 -43.51
C ALA A 662 -7.12 22.06 -44.59
N VAL A 663 -6.19 21.95 -45.56
CA VAL A 663 -6.14 22.85 -46.73
C VAL A 663 -7.41 22.75 -47.56
N ALA A 664 -7.92 21.55 -47.84
CA ALA A 664 -9.17 21.36 -48.57
C ALA A 664 -10.38 21.94 -47.83
N CYS A 665 -10.45 21.79 -46.51
CA CYS A 665 -11.52 22.35 -45.67
C CYS A 665 -11.50 23.88 -45.66
N VAL A 666 -10.34 24.50 -45.39
CA VAL A 666 -10.19 25.96 -45.39
C VAL A 666 -10.46 26.55 -46.77
N ALA A 667 -10.00 25.89 -47.84
CA ALA A 667 -10.30 26.30 -49.21
C ALA A 667 -11.79 26.14 -49.58
N TRP A 668 -12.50 25.15 -49.04
CA TRP A 668 -13.95 25.00 -49.27
C TRP A 668 -14.77 26.07 -48.54
N VAL A 669 -14.39 26.42 -47.30
CA VAL A 669 -15.03 27.50 -46.55
C VAL A 669 -14.70 28.88 -47.12
N GLY A 670 -13.45 29.11 -47.55
CA GLY A 670 -13.00 30.38 -48.14
C GLY A 670 -13.45 30.66 -49.57
N ASN A 671 -14.20 29.73 -50.19
CA ASN A 671 -14.89 29.91 -51.47
C ASN A 671 -16.41 30.14 -51.30
N ARG A 672 -16.85 30.57 -50.11
CA ARG A 672 -18.21 31.01 -49.79
C ARG A 672 -18.23 32.48 -49.37
#